data_AF-A0A316ATD5-F1
#
_entry.id   AF-A0A316ATD5-F1
#
_cell.length_a   1.000
_cell.length_b   1.000
_cell.length_c   1.000
_cell.angle_alpha   90.00
_cell.angle_beta   90.00
_cell.angle_gamma   90.00
#
_symmetry.space_group_name_H-M   'P 1'
#
loop_
_entity.id
_entity.type
_entity.pdbx_description
1 polymer ?
#
loop_
_entity_poly.entity_id
_entity_poly.type
_entity_poly.pdbx_seq_one_letter_code
_entity_poly.pdbx_strand_id
1 'polypeptide(L)'
;MGKMVAGMVLASTFGVSQAAISAGEVVTLPADANLGGGDKVGSQLIAATYNAGKGPGVWIVADGGYRLYHNGALLAEDNQAGRVRFIPMTLLPGENAFSVVGVNGAGAPGVMVQIDDLDRSYYSGSDWKSKPGVGSSSWKNKGRDLSQWGGATVLSYSNTKMPSGAALNGFAPNTQAKWIWTNSEEDEKAILLFTLNIKAEGFGAVTTGGDAGKIVIASDTATIIKNLKSNDAVTILIPEGTYDFRKFRNAVTEAKSKNRTWCKKTCDGKNAVTGKQNVFYRINFKANTCADLNEAGIQIVQESENLQQWENWITIRGNKSLVGMGRGANLRGASLNNRWNEGGHNNIYRNLAIYDVNPHLIEASDGLETSGDANNHIKNFWADHISYKWISDGMDMEFVDNATISYMENDGANEYNCWGTDPYMALVEDAHLTYANNYWHNTYGRVPKVTGESNGSQVHIYNQLVDGNNFFIAGANGHSSTAKAYVRYENSYIKNGNGYLAEWGDNGYVYFSGVTFDNTKQQHRYNNTVTQGVPQAATFNPSYSWEKRDVASIPKDLPNLVGVGGRYGSMPSYNQTFGVSNKAATVSMTAPTAGAKFDAGASVTLTASAKDSDGSVKSVDFYIGNDKVGAATASPYAVEVSGLPAGTYSAVAVVTDNSGLTQMSEFVTFEVIGAAVVPESSSSVEETPASSASAPSSSSAVIASSSSENPAVDPVEESSSSFEAVIAIRSVKKLATETEAGFYRIFDMQGRPLFSGEVKPSKMPAARVVVVEMTKNGGSVLRRYIQTR
;
A
#
# COMPACT_ATOMS: atom_id res chain seq x y z
N MET A 1 29.01 -26.53 46.34
CA MET A 1 28.69 -27.85 45.74
C MET A 1 27.19 -28.04 45.86
N GLY A 2 26.44 -28.53 44.87
CA GLY A 2 26.77 -28.86 43.48
C GLY A 2 25.56 -28.55 42.58
N LYS A 3 25.77 -28.47 41.25
CA LYS A 3 24.71 -28.11 40.28
C LYS A 3 23.88 -29.33 39.88
N MET A 4 22.58 -29.13 39.67
CA MET A 4 21.88 -29.70 38.50
C MET A 4 20.75 -28.74 38.07
N VAL A 5 20.84 -28.23 36.84
CA VAL A 5 19.76 -27.50 36.17
C VAL A 5 19.36 -28.35 34.98
N ALA A 6 18.14 -28.88 34.98
CA ALA A 6 17.62 -29.69 33.89
C ALA A 6 17.17 -28.78 32.74
N GLY A 7 18.13 -28.27 31.97
CA GLY A 7 17.86 -27.57 30.72
C GLY A 7 17.34 -28.56 29.67
N MET A 8 16.03 -28.61 29.48
CA MET A 8 15.39 -29.46 28.46
C MET A 8 15.60 -28.87 27.07
N VAL A 9 16.81 -29.06 26.52
CA VAL A 9 17.13 -28.69 25.14
C VAL A 9 16.35 -29.60 24.19
N LEU A 10 15.18 -29.12 23.76
CA LEU A 10 14.55 -29.63 22.55
C LEU A 10 15.46 -29.27 21.37
N ALA A 11 16.32 -30.22 21.01
CA ALA A 11 17.13 -30.16 19.80
C ALA A 11 16.23 -30.36 18.58
N SER A 12 15.47 -29.32 18.22
CA SER A 12 14.94 -29.18 16.88
C SER A 12 16.11 -28.98 15.93
N THR A 13 16.56 -30.09 15.34
CA THR A 13 17.45 -30.06 14.18
C THR A 13 16.72 -29.40 13.02
N PHE A 14 16.79 -28.07 12.96
CA PHE A 14 16.44 -27.30 11.77
C PHE A 14 17.39 -27.71 10.65
N GLY A 15 16.97 -28.66 9.83
CA GLY A 15 17.66 -29.02 8.61
C GLY A 15 17.67 -27.80 7.69
N VAL A 16 18.85 -27.21 7.48
CA VAL A 16 19.05 -26.17 6.46
C VAL A 16 19.02 -26.87 5.10
N SER A 17 17.82 -27.10 4.59
CA SER A 17 17.58 -27.71 3.28
C SER A 17 16.39 -27.07 2.58
N GLN A 18 16.42 -25.75 2.43
CA GLN A 18 15.87 -25.18 1.21
C GLN A 18 16.85 -25.51 0.08
N ALA A 19 16.37 -26.22 -0.93
CA ALA A 19 17.23 -26.70 -2.00
C ALA A 19 17.85 -25.50 -2.75
N ALA A 20 19.17 -25.52 -2.94
CA ALA A 20 19.77 -24.71 -3.99
C ALA A 20 19.11 -25.09 -5.31
N ILE A 21 18.69 -24.10 -6.10
CA ILE A 21 18.26 -24.35 -7.47
C ILE A 21 19.55 -24.69 -8.24
N SER A 22 19.72 -25.98 -8.52
CA SER A 22 20.82 -26.50 -9.34
C SER A 22 20.90 -25.70 -10.63
N ALA A 23 22.02 -25.00 -10.84
CA ALA A 23 22.23 -23.93 -11.82
C ALA A 23 21.21 -23.92 -12.97
N GLY A 24 20.07 -23.25 -12.72
CA GLY A 24 18.96 -23.22 -13.65
C GLY A 24 19.39 -22.56 -14.96
N GLU A 25 19.02 -23.16 -16.08
CA GLU A 25 19.52 -22.76 -17.40
C GLU A 25 19.35 -21.26 -17.63
N VAL A 26 20.49 -20.59 -17.84
CA VAL A 26 20.56 -19.15 -18.03
C VAL A 26 20.30 -18.84 -19.50
N VAL A 27 19.03 -18.82 -19.87
CA VAL A 27 18.62 -18.62 -21.27
C VAL A 27 18.91 -17.19 -21.73
N THR A 28 19.11 -17.01 -23.04
CA THR A 28 19.22 -15.68 -23.63
C THR A 28 17.82 -15.16 -23.98
N LEU A 29 17.35 -14.12 -23.29
CA LEU A 29 16.09 -13.46 -23.62
C LEU A 29 16.18 -12.78 -25.01
N PRO A 30 15.18 -12.93 -25.89
CA PRO A 30 15.26 -12.42 -27.27
C PRO A 30 15.60 -10.92 -27.39
N ALA A 31 16.44 -10.57 -28.36
CA ALA A 31 16.87 -9.19 -28.63
C ALA A 31 15.96 -8.42 -29.62
N ASP A 32 14.87 -9.03 -30.10
CA ASP A 32 13.91 -8.43 -31.05
C ASP A 32 13.04 -7.36 -30.37
N ALA A 33 12.97 -6.16 -30.93
CA ALA A 33 12.13 -5.05 -30.46
C ALA A 33 10.62 -5.40 -30.42
N ASN A 34 10.13 -6.26 -31.31
CA ASN A 34 8.75 -6.76 -31.27
C ASN A 34 8.46 -7.56 -29.99
N LEU A 35 9.49 -8.27 -29.49
CA LEU A 35 9.53 -9.03 -28.24
C LEU A 35 10.12 -8.20 -27.07
N GLY A 36 10.34 -6.91 -27.29
CA GLY A 36 10.84 -5.97 -26.29
C GLY A 36 12.33 -6.03 -25.95
N GLY A 37 13.16 -6.56 -26.86
CA GLY A 37 14.60 -6.34 -26.79
C GLY A 37 14.91 -4.83 -26.77
N GLY A 38 15.53 -4.36 -25.68
CA GLY A 38 15.82 -2.94 -25.46
C GLY A 38 14.78 -2.17 -24.62
N ASP A 39 13.66 -2.79 -24.26
CA ASP A 39 12.77 -2.24 -23.23
C ASP A 39 13.52 -2.13 -21.89
N LYS A 40 13.21 -1.11 -21.08
CA LYS A 40 13.77 -0.96 -19.73
C LYS A 40 12.75 -1.38 -18.69
N VAL A 41 13.18 -2.18 -17.72
CA VAL A 41 12.40 -2.51 -16.52
C VAL A 41 12.10 -1.21 -15.76
N GLY A 42 10.82 -0.94 -15.48
CA GLY A 42 10.41 0.23 -14.72
C GLY A 42 8.98 0.67 -15.04
N SER A 43 8.08 0.55 -14.06
CA SER A 43 6.69 0.97 -14.16
C SER A 43 6.30 1.83 -12.96
N GLN A 44 5.51 2.88 -13.20
CA GLN A 44 4.95 3.76 -12.16
C GLN A 44 3.96 3.05 -11.23
N LEU A 45 3.55 1.82 -11.54
CA LEU A 45 2.63 1.02 -10.74
C LEU A 45 3.33 0.19 -9.66
N ILE A 46 4.65 0.02 -9.77
CA ILE A 46 5.47 -0.67 -8.76
C ILE A 46 5.67 0.30 -7.59
N ALA A 47 5.23 -0.11 -6.40
CA ALA A 47 5.27 0.69 -5.19
C ALA A 47 6.61 0.57 -4.45
N ALA A 48 6.77 1.32 -3.35
CA ALA A 48 7.70 0.92 -2.30
C ALA A 48 7.35 -0.51 -1.84
N THR A 49 8.33 -1.39 -1.88
CA THR A 49 8.04 -2.82 -2.11
C THR A 49 7.86 -3.62 -0.81
N TYR A 50 6.88 -4.51 -0.83
CA TYR A 50 6.51 -5.47 0.21
C TYR A 50 6.66 -6.91 -0.30
N ASN A 51 6.76 -7.85 0.63
CA ASN A 51 6.95 -9.27 0.33
C ASN A 51 5.74 -9.91 -0.36
N ALA A 52 5.98 -11.06 -0.99
CA ALA A 52 4.95 -11.87 -1.61
C ALA A 52 3.80 -12.23 -0.65
N GLY A 53 2.56 -12.14 -1.12
CA GLY A 53 1.36 -12.36 -0.30
C GLY A 53 1.14 -11.32 0.82
N LYS A 54 1.70 -10.10 0.70
CA LYS A 54 1.46 -8.96 1.61
C LYS A 54 0.73 -7.78 0.97
N GLY A 55 0.31 -7.92 -0.28
CA GLY A 55 -0.41 -6.92 -1.07
C GLY A 55 -0.60 -7.42 -2.51
N PRO A 56 -1.21 -6.63 -3.40
CA PRO A 56 -1.42 -7.00 -4.79
C PRO A 56 -0.11 -7.19 -5.56
N GLY A 57 -0.12 -7.99 -6.63
CA GLY A 57 1.10 -8.27 -7.38
C GLY A 57 0.99 -9.40 -8.38
N VAL A 58 2.12 -9.76 -8.98
CA VAL A 58 2.22 -10.90 -9.91
C VAL A 58 3.27 -11.88 -9.40
N TRP A 59 2.83 -13.10 -9.05
CA TRP A 59 3.71 -14.26 -8.97
C TRP A 59 3.93 -14.81 -10.36
N ILE A 60 5.18 -15.11 -10.70
CA ILE A 60 5.54 -15.67 -11.99
C ILE A 60 6.74 -16.61 -11.87
N VAL A 61 6.71 -17.67 -12.66
CA VAL A 61 7.83 -18.58 -12.91
C VAL A 61 7.75 -19.07 -14.35
N ALA A 62 8.90 -19.27 -14.99
CA ALA A 62 9.00 -19.82 -16.34
C ALA A 62 9.89 -21.07 -16.34
N ASP A 63 9.72 -21.92 -17.36
CA ASP A 63 10.55 -23.12 -17.54
C ASP A 63 11.99 -22.74 -17.93
N GLY A 64 12.14 -21.84 -18.91
CA GLY A 64 13.33 -21.02 -19.09
C GLY A 64 13.16 -19.64 -18.45
N GLY A 65 13.41 -18.58 -19.21
CA GLY A 65 13.27 -17.18 -18.79
C GLY A 65 11.92 -16.56 -19.16
N TYR A 66 11.66 -15.33 -18.71
CA TYR A 66 10.50 -14.54 -19.11
C TYR A 66 10.74 -13.02 -19.20
N ARG A 67 9.87 -12.33 -19.94
CA ARG A 67 9.58 -10.89 -19.77
C ARG A 67 8.10 -10.67 -19.46
N LEU A 68 7.80 -9.91 -18.40
CA LEU A 68 6.45 -9.61 -17.93
C LEU A 68 6.10 -8.15 -18.21
N TYR A 69 5.04 -7.94 -18.99
CA TYR A 69 4.50 -6.63 -19.36
C TYR A 69 3.12 -6.40 -18.78
N HIS A 70 2.82 -5.14 -18.50
CA HIS A 70 1.48 -4.65 -18.17
C HIS A 70 1.24 -3.31 -18.87
N ASN A 71 0.15 -3.21 -19.63
CA ASN A 71 -0.27 -1.99 -20.33
C ASN A 71 0.86 -1.35 -21.18
N GLY A 72 1.72 -2.16 -21.81
CA GLY A 72 2.87 -1.74 -22.62
C GLY A 72 4.21 -1.68 -21.87
N ALA A 73 4.21 -1.45 -20.55
CA ALA A 73 5.43 -1.27 -19.76
C ALA A 73 6.04 -2.61 -19.31
N LEU A 74 7.37 -2.72 -19.34
CA LEU A 74 8.11 -3.86 -18.80
C LEU A 74 8.15 -3.77 -17.26
N LEU A 75 7.43 -4.68 -16.59
CA LEU A 75 7.38 -4.77 -15.13
C LEU A 75 8.62 -5.47 -14.55
N ALA A 76 9.01 -6.58 -15.17
CA ALA A 76 10.15 -7.40 -14.77
C ALA A 76 10.58 -8.31 -15.91
N GLU A 77 11.86 -8.68 -15.92
CA GLU A 77 12.36 -9.82 -16.68
C GLU A 77 13.20 -10.74 -15.80
N ASP A 78 13.30 -11.99 -16.20
CA ASP A 78 14.13 -13.01 -15.57
C ASP A 78 14.69 -13.95 -16.63
N ASN A 79 15.94 -14.37 -16.50
CA ASN A 79 16.62 -15.23 -17.46
C ASN A 79 17.00 -16.60 -16.86
N GLN A 80 16.48 -16.96 -15.69
CA GLN A 80 16.81 -18.21 -15.00
C GLN A 80 15.62 -19.17 -14.92
N ALA A 81 15.80 -20.36 -15.48
CA ALA A 81 14.87 -21.48 -15.39
C ALA A 81 14.37 -21.72 -13.96
N GLY A 82 13.04 -21.80 -13.79
CA GLY A 82 12.39 -22.16 -12.52
C GLY A 82 12.50 -21.15 -11.38
N ARG A 83 13.07 -19.96 -11.60
CA ARG A 83 13.14 -18.93 -10.56
C ARG A 83 11.79 -18.24 -10.37
N VAL A 84 11.13 -18.54 -9.25
CA VAL A 84 9.93 -17.82 -8.80
C VAL A 84 10.26 -16.37 -8.48
N ARG A 85 9.42 -15.45 -8.94
CA ARG A 85 9.46 -14.03 -8.57
C ARG A 85 8.06 -13.56 -8.16
N PHE A 86 8.00 -12.63 -7.21
CA PHE A 86 6.81 -11.82 -6.94
C PHE A 86 7.10 -10.36 -7.29
N ILE A 87 6.23 -9.76 -8.10
CA ILE A 87 6.30 -8.37 -8.52
C ILE A 87 5.16 -7.61 -7.81
N PRO A 88 5.43 -6.89 -6.71
CA PRO A 88 4.42 -6.04 -6.06
C PRO A 88 4.02 -4.89 -7.00
N MET A 89 2.72 -4.72 -7.26
CA MET A 89 2.23 -3.67 -8.15
C MET A 89 0.81 -3.22 -7.83
N THR A 90 0.47 -2.02 -8.27
CA THR A 90 -0.86 -1.43 -8.13
C THR A 90 -1.69 -1.72 -9.38
N LEU A 91 -2.80 -2.45 -9.22
CA LEU A 91 -3.74 -2.72 -10.32
C LEU A 91 -4.71 -1.56 -10.49
N LEU A 92 -4.89 -1.10 -11.74
CA LEU A 92 -5.69 0.09 -12.05
C LEU A 92 -7.15 -0.28 -12.31
N PRO A 93 -8.11 0.64 -12.07
CA PRO A 93 -9.44 0.54 -12.68
C PRO A 93 -9.36 0.45 -14.22
N GLY A 94 -10.37 -0.19 -14.81
CA GLY A 94 -10.45 -0.48 -16.24
C GLY A 94 -9.59 -1.66 -16.68
N GLU A 95 -9.16 -1.63 -17.94
CA GLU A 95 -8.40 -2.73 -18.55
C GLU A 95 -6.95 -2.81 -18.02
N ASN A 96 -6.51 -4.02 -17.70
CA ASN A 96 -5.15 -4.38 -17.29
C ASN A 96 -4.64 -5.48 -18.23
N ALA A 97 -3.89 -5.07 -19.24
CA ALA A 97 -3.36 -5.94 -20.29
C ALA A 97 -2.04 -6.59 -19.84
N PHE A 98 -2.13 -7.76 -19.20
CA PHE A 98 -0.97 -8.59 -18.88
C PHE A 98 -0.48 -9.32 -20.12
N SER A 99 0.84 -9.39 -20.27
CA SER A 99 1.50 -10.06 -21.39
C SER A 99 2.84 -10.63 -20.93
N VAL A 100 3.13 -11.89 -21.24
CA VAL A 100 4.40 -12.54 -20.91
C VAL A 100 5.05 -13.06 -22.19
N VAL A 101 6.35 -12.84 -22.37
CA VAL A 101 7.18 -13.62 -23.29
C VAL A 101 7.89 -14.67 -22.46
N GLY A 102 7.42 -15.91 -22.47
CA GLY A 102 8.15 -17.06 -21.92
C GLY A 102 9.16 -17.58 -22.94
N VAL A 103 10.29 -18.10 -22.47
CA VAL A 103 11.36 -18.69 -23.28
C VAL A 103 11.54 -20.16 -22.88
N ASN A 104 11.79 -21.02 -23.86
CA ASN A 104 11.99 -22.46 -23.67
C ASN A 104 13.32 -22.71 -22.92
N GLY A 105 13.30 -23.62 -21.95
CA GLY A 105 14.50 -24.15 -21.30
C GLY A 105 14.59 -25.66 -21.51
N ALA A 106 13.64 -26.41 -20.95
CA ALA A 106 13.66 -27.86 -20.87
C ALA A 106 12.57 -28.54 -21.73
N GLY A 107 12.30 -28.01 -22.93
CA GLY A 107 11.37 -28.59 -23.91
C GLY A 107 9.99 -27.93 -23.97
N ALA A 108 9.74 -26.85 -23.22
CA ALA A 108 8.55 -26.03 -23.40
C ALA A 108 8.84 -24.57 -23.02
N PRO A 109 8.39 -23.56 -23.80
CA PRO A 109 8.34 -22.17 -23.35
C PRO A 109 7.18 -21.93 -22.36
N GLY A 110 7.11 -22.77 -21.33
CA GLY A 110 6.05 -22.75 -20.32
C GLY A 110 6.22 -21.61 -19.31
N VAL A 111 5.10 -21.03 -18.89
CA VAL A 111 5.03 -20.06 -17.78
C VAL A 111 3.87 -20.44 -16.86
N MET A 112 4.02 -20.24 -15.55
CA MET A 112 2.92 -20.23 -14.60
C MET A 112 2.83 -18.86 -13.91
N VAL A 113 1.63 -18.29 -13.85
CA VAL A 113 1.36 -16.92 -13.38
C VAL A 113 0.19 -16.92 -12.40
N GLN A 114 0.30 -16.14 -11.33
CA GLN A 114 -0.82 -15.76 -10.48
C GLN A 114 -0.79 -14.24 -10.28
N ILE A 115 -1.92 -13.58 -10.50
CA ILE A 115 -2.09 -12.14 -10.33
C ILE A 115 -2.99 -11.93 -9.10
N ASP A 116 -2.43 -11.37 -8.03
CA ASP A 116 -3.17 -11.02 -6.82
C ASP A 116 -3.69 -9.58 -6.95
N ASP A 117 -5.01 -9.40 -6.89
CA ASP A 117 -5.68 -8.12 -6.64
C ASP A 117 -6.04 -8.02 -5.15
N LEU A 118 -6.75 -6.97 -4.74
CA LEU A 118 -7.04 -6.66 -3.33
C LEU A 118 -7.89 -7.73 -2.62
N ASP A 119 -8.91 -8.32 -3.28
CA ASP A 119 -9.79 -9.35 -2.71
C ASP A 119 -9.52 -10.78 -3.20
N ARG A 120 -8.87 -10.93 -4.36
CA ARG A 120 -8.86 -12.19 -5.11
C ARG A 120 -7.64 -12.36 -6.00
N SER A 121 -7.30 -13.62 -6.25
CA SER A 121 -6.24 -14.03 -7.18
C SER A 121 -6.82 -14.53 -8.49
N TYR A 122 -6.17 -14.17 -9.60
CA TYR A 122 -6.39 -14.69 -10.95
C TYR A 122 -5.21 -15.59 -11.32
N TYR A 123 -5.45 -16.59 -12.16
CA TYR A 123 -4.53 -17.72 -12.34
C TYR A 123 -4.25 -17.98 -13.82
N SER A 124 -3.07 -18.51 -14.16
CA SER A 124 -2.77 -18.98 -15.51
C SER A 124 -3.54 -20.26 -15.85
N GLY A 125 -4.22 -20.26 -17.00
CA GLY A 125 -5.12 -21.33 -17.44
C GLY A 125 -5.47 -21.25 -18.93
N SER A 126 -6.43 -22.08 -19.37
CA SER A 126 -6.85 -22.18 -20.79
C SER A 126 -7.65 -20.98 -21.31
N ASP A 127 -7.99 -20.05 -20.43
CA ASP A 127 -8.59 -18.73 -20.70
C ASP A 127 -7.56 -17.71 -21.21
N TRP A 128 -6.27 -17.93 -20.94
CA TRP A 128 -5.19 -17.14 -21.50
C TRP A 128 -5.07 -17.35 -23.02
N LYS A 129 -4.44 -16.40 -23.71
CA LYS A 129 -4.11 -16.48 -25.14
C LYS A 129 -2.64 -16.80 -25.36
N SER A 130 -2.30 -17.51 -26.44
CA SER A 130 -0.90 -17.84 -26.79
C SER A 130 -0.58 -17.66 -28.27
N LYS A 131 0.69 -17.33 -28.56
CA LYS A 131 1.28 -17.37 -29.92
C LYS A 131 2.83 -17.42 -29.84
N PRO A 132 3.55 -18.14 -30.72
CA PRO A 132 5.01 -18.21 -30.66
C PRO A 132 5.74 -17.03 -31.33
N GLY A 133 5.02 -16.17 -32.08
CA GLY A 133 5.60 -15.05 -32.80
C GLY A 133 4.60 -13.96 -33.16
N VAL A 134 5.12 -12.73 -33.31
CA VAL A 134 4.38 -11.49 -33.55
C VAL A 134 5.17 -10.56 -34.47
N GLY A 135 4.47 -9.87 -35.37
CA GLY A 135 5.08 -8.87 -36.27
C GLY A 135 4.97 -7.41 -35.77
N SER A 136 4.69 -7.21 -34.48
CA SER A 136 4.62 -5.89 -33.85
C SER A 136 4.71 -6.02 -32.33
N SER A 137 4.77 -4.90 -31.61
CA SER A 137 4.76 -4.82 -30.14
C SER A 137 3.40 -4.48 -29.51
N SER A 138 2.33 -4.27 -30.31
CA SER A 138 1.05 -3.73 -29.83
C SER A 138 0.26 -4.66 -28.89
N TRP A 139 0.55 -5.96 -28.91
CA TRP A 139 0.00 -6.98 -28.01
C TRP A 139 0.30 -6.75 -26.52
N LYS A 140 1.30 -5.91 -26.21
CA LYS A 140 1.64 -5.51 -24.83
C LYS A 140 0.60 -4.55 -24.22
N ASN A 141 -0.17 -3.85 -25.04
CA ASN A 141 -0.93 -2.64 -24.67
C ASN A 141 -2.39 -2.94 -24.28
N LYS A 142 -3.06 -1.97 -23.63
CA LYS A 142 -4.53 -1.95 -23.50
C LYS A 142 -5.18 -1.91 -24.89
N GLY A 143 -6.39 -2.47 -25.03
CA GLY A 143 -7.19 -2.38 -26.27
C GLY A 143 -6.62 -3.16 -27.46
N ARG A 144 -5.69 -4.09 -27.20
CA ARG A 144 -5.06 -4.98 -28.19
C ARG A 144 -6.08 -5.91 -28.86
N ASP A 145 -5.87 -6.19 -30.16
CA ASP A 145 -6.65 -7.20 -30.87
C ASP A 145 -6.18 -8.62 -30.51
N LEU A 146 -7.13 -9.44 -30.02
CA LEU A 146 -6.94 -10.84 -29.67
C LEU A 146 -7.60 -11.82 -30.67
N SER A 147 -8.17 -11.33 -31.77
CA SER A 147 -8.87 -12.13 -32.79
C SER A 147 -7.97 -13.19 -33.44
N GLN A 148 -6.69 -12.86 -33.67
CA GLN A 148 -5.69 -13.73 -34.30
C GLN A 148 -4.86 -14.57 -33.30
N TRP A 149 -5.38 -14.79 -32.09
CA TRP A 149 -4.68 -15.49 -31.00
C TRP A 149 -5.41 -16.76 -30.57
N GLY A 150 -4.67 -17.88 -30.59
CA GLY A 150 -5.12 -19.16 -30.04
C GLY A 150 -5.29 -19.07 -28.52
N GLY A 151 -6.07 -19.98 -27.94
CA GLY A 151 -6.03 -20.21 -26.50
C GLY A 151 -4.65 -20.75 -26.10
N ALA A 152 -4.20 -20.42 -24.90
CA ALA A 152 -3.03 -21.07 -24.32
C ALA A 152 -3.39 -22.51 -23.95
N THR A 153 -2.49 -23.45 -24.22
CA THR A 153 -2.68 -24.83 -23.75
C THR A 153 -2.24 -24.95 -22.31
N VAL A 154 -2.93 -25.78 -21.53
CA VAL A 154 -2.54 -26.15 -20.16
C VAL A 154 -1.74 -27.43 -20.19
N LEU A 155 -0.54 -27.41 -19.63
CA LEU A 155 0.28 -28.61 -19.42
C LEU A 155 -0.25 -29.42 -18.22
N SER A 156 -0.20 -30.75 -18.32
CA SER A 156 -0.75 -31.70 -17.34
C SER A 156 0.13 -31.92 -16.08
N TYR A 157 1.01 -30.97 -15.77
CA TYR A 157 1.86 -31.02 -14.59
C TYR A 157 1.14 -30.58 -13.31
N SER A 158 1.67 -31.03 -12.17
CA SER A 158 1.31 -30.45 -10.87
C SER A 158 1.76 -28.99 -10.79
N ASN A 159 0.97 -28.15 -10.13
CA ASN A 159 1.35 -26.80 -9.71
C ASN A 159 2.49 -26.78 -8.65
N THR A 160 2.94 -27.95 -8.18
CA THR A 160 4.12 -28.14 -7.32
C THR A 160 5.37 -28.60 -8.08
N LYS A 161 5.33 -28.62 -9.42
CA LYS A 161 6.39 -29.13 -10.30
C LYS A 161 6.71 -28.17 -11.43
N MET A 162 7.95 -28.19 -11.90
CA MET A 162 8.39 -27.65 -13.19
C MET A 162 8.00 -28.61 -14.32
N PRO A 163 7.90 -28.16 -15.59
CA PRO A 163 7.78 -29.04 -16.75
C PRO A 163 8.92 -30.07 -16.84
N SER A 164 10.14 -29.66 -16.52
CA SER A 164 11.32 -30.53 -16.33
C SER A 164 11.22 -31.56 -15.19
N GLY A 165 10.10 -31.64 -14.47
CA GLY A 165 9.87 -32.58 -13.36
C GLY A 165 10.53 -32.18 -12.02
N ALA A 166 11.34 -31.12 -12.01
CA ALA A 166 11.91 -30.54 -10.79
C ALA A 166 10.82 -30.03 -9.82
N ALA A 167 11.15 -29.90 -8.53
CA ALA A 167 10.22 -29.34 -7.55
C ALA A 167 10.10 -27.82 -7.71
N LEU A 168 8.87 -27.30 -7.77
CA LEU A 168 8.63 -25.87 -7.74
C LEU A 168 8.57 -25.41 -6.27
N ASN A 169 9.55 -24.61 -5.85
CA ASN A 169 9.67 -24.10 -4.49
C ASN A 169 9.35 -22.60 -4.44
N GLY A 170 8.74 -22.14 -3.36
CA GLY A 170 8.55 -20.71 -3.08
C GLY A 170 7.47 -19.98 -3.89
N PHE A 171 6.68 -20.66 -4.74
CA PHE A 171 5.51 -20.08 -5.40
C PHE A 171 4.33 -19.90 -4.42
N ALA A 172 3.32 -19.13 -4.83
CA ALA A 172 2.12 -18.84 -4.04
C ALA A 172 1.49 -20.13 -3.43
N PRO A 173 1.32 -20.20 -2.09
CA PRO A 173 0.75 -21.37 -1.44
C PRO A 173 -0.70 -21.58 -1.86
N ASN A 174 -1.09 -22.83 -2.11
CA ASN A 174 -2.42 -23.22 -2.59
C ASN A 174 -2.84 -22.59 -3.94
N THR A 175 -1.89 -22.15 -4.78
CA THR A 175 -2.19 -21.57 -6.09
C THR A 175 -3.06 -22.49 -6.95
N GLN A 176 -4.01 -21.93 -7.69
CA GLN A 176 -4.78 -22.67 -8.69
C GLN A 176 -4.15 -22.59 -10.08
N ALA A 177 -3.09 -21.80 -10.24
CA ALA A 177 -2.36 -21.59 -11.49
C ALA A 177 -1.88 -22.89 -12.14
N LYS A 178 -1.78 -22.86 -13.46
CA LYS A 178 -1.33 -23.94 -14.33
C LYS A 178 -0.20 -23.47 -15.22
N TRP A 179 0.70 -24.38 -15.56
CA TRP A 179 1.68 -24.16 -16.62
C TRP A 179 0.97 -24.00 -17.96
N ILE A 180 1.21 -22.87 -18.63
CA ILE A 180 0.62 -22.52 -19.92
C ILE A 180 1.69 -22.19 -20.96
N TRP A 181 1.37 -22.50 -22.23
CA TRP A 181 2.29 -22.44 -23.37
C TRP A 181 1.53 -22.46 -24.71
N THR A 182 2.28 -22.49 -25.81
CA THR A 182 1.81 -22.48 -27.21
C THR A 182 1.43 -23.84 -27.81
N ASN A 183 1.60 -24.95 -27.06
CA ASN A 183 1.38 -26.33 -27.55
C ASN A 183 2.42 -26.85 -28.56
N SER A 184 3.67 -26.40 -28.48
CA SER A 184 4.79 -27.00 -29.21
C SER A 184 6.07 -26.99 -28.38
N GLU A 185 6.75 -28.13 -28.34
CA GLU A 185 8.08 -28.29 -27.71
C GLU A 185 9.20 -27.68 -28.57
N GLU A 186 8.94 -27.51 -29.88
CA GLU A 186 9.83 -26.89 -30.86
C GLU A 186 9.83 -25.34 -30.79
N ASP A 187 8.87 -24.73 -30.09
CA ASP A 187 8.81 -23.28 -29.95
C ASP A 187 9.93 -22.78 -29.02
N GLU A 188 10.80 -21.90 -29.52
CA GLU A 188 11.80 -21.20 -28.69
C GLU A 188 11.17 -20.35 -27.56
N LYS A 189 9.91 -19.94 -27.75
CA LYS A 189 9.24 -18.87 -26.99
C LYS A 189 7.72 -18.91 -27.14
N ALA A 190 7.02 -18.49 -26.10
CA ALA A 190 5.57 -18.35 -26.07
C ALA A 190 5.18 -16.94 -25.61
N ILE A 191 4.33 -16.27 -26.37
CA ILE A 191 3.77 -14.98 -26.01
C ILE A 191 2.37 -15.24 -25.45
N LEU A 192 2.19 -14.98 -24.16
CA LEU A 192 1.05 -15.39 -23.35
C LEU A 192 0.31 -14.15 -22.84
N LEU A 193 -0.98 -14.01 -23.16
CA LEU A 193 -1.74 -12.78 -22.89
C LEU A 193 -2.98 -13.05 -22.02
N PHE A 194 -3.24 -12.14 -21.08
CA PHE A 194 -4.46 -12.13 -20.26
C PHE A 194 -4.93 -10.71 -20.01
N THR A 195 -6.23 -10.45 -20.19
CA THR A 195 -6.84 -9.13 -19.98
C THR A 195 -7.72 -9.19 -18.75
N LEU A 196 -7.24 -8.61 -17.65
CA LEU A 196 -8.03 -8.40 -16.44
C LEU A 196 -8.78 -7.06 -16.57
N ASN A 197 -10.06 -6.99 -16.19
CA ASN A 197 -10.83 -5.76 -16.21
C ASN A 197 -11.41 -5.47 -14.82
N ILE A 198 -10.88 -4.44 -14.15
CA ILE A 198 -11.23 -4.05 -12.78
C ILE A 198 -12.27 -2.94 -12.85
N LYS A 199 -13.51 -3.26 -12.51
CA LYS A 199 -14.66 -2.35 -12.61
C LYS A 199 -15.63 -2.57 -11.46
N ALA A 200 -16.44 -1.56 -11.19
CA ALA A 200 -17.56 -1.67 -10.26
C ALA A 200 -18.54 -2.80 -10.65
N GLU A 201 -19.13 -3.41 -9.63
CA GLU A 201 -20.28 -4.31 -9.74
C GLU A 201 -21.58 -3.49 -9.63
N GLY A 202 -22.67 -3.92 -10.29
CA GLY A 202 -23.97 -3.27 -10.19
C GLY A 202 -24.11 -1.92 -10.93
N PHE A 203 -24.88 -0.98 -10.37
CA PHE A 203 -25.23 0.30 -11.01
C PHE A 203 -24.00 1.11 -11.44
N GLY A 204 -22.93 1.13 -10.64
CA GLY A 204 -21.70 1.86 -10.96
C GLY A 204 -20.81 1.25 -12.04
N ALA A 205 -21.17 0.10 -12.65
CA ALA A 205 -20.33 -0.66 -13.58
C ALA A 205 -19.91 0.06 -14.88
N VAL A 206 -20.42 1.28 -15.12
CA VAL A 206 -20.04 2.17 -16.23
C VAL A 206 -19.01 3.25 -15.85
N THR A 207 -18.57 3.30 -14.59
CA THR A 207 -17.61 4.29 -14.08
C THR A 207 -16.19 3.97 -14.56
N THR A 208 -15.52 4.96 -15.17
CA THR A 208 -14.16 4.84 -15.73
C THR A 208 -13.13 5.73 -15.05
N GLY A 209 -13.56 6.73 -14.27
CA GLY A 209 -12.66 7.58 -13.50
C GLY A 209 -11.65 8.31 -14.37
N GLY A 210 -10.37 8.21 -13.98
CA GLY A 210 -9.23 8.82 -14.66
C GLY A 210 -8.53 7.93 -15.70
N ASP A 211 -9.14 6.85 -16.19
CA ASP A 211 -8.50 5.91 -17.14
C ASP A 211 -8.18 6.53 -18.51
N ALA A 212 -9.05 7.43 -19.01
CA ALA A 212 -8.79 8.23 -20.21
C ALA A 212 -7.74 9.35 -19.98
N GLY A 213 -7.10 9.38 -18.81
CA GLY A 213 -6.22 10.43 -18.34
C GLY A 213 -4.75 10.02 -18.26
N LYS A 214 -3.95 10.94 -17.71
CA LYS A 214 -2.55 10.66 -17.36
C LYS A 214 -2.45 10.05 -15.96
N ILE A 215 -1.42 9.23 -15.74
CA ILE A 215 -1.05 8.76 -14.41
C ILE A 215 -0.16 9.82 -13.74
N VAL A 216 -0.39 10.08 -12.46
CA VAL A 216 0.42 10.97 -11.61
C VAL A 216 0.63 10.31 -10.25
N ILE A 217 1.89 10.13 -9.84
CA ILE A 217 2.24 9.77 -8.47
C ILE A 217 2.21 11.04 -7.60
N ALA A 218 1.44 11.02 -6.51
CA ALA A 218 1.21 12.16 -5.63
C ALA A 218 1.69 11.85 -4.19
N SER A 219 2.94 12.20 -3.91
CA SER A 219 3.63 11.93 -2.63
C SER A 219 3.44 13.03 -1.57
N ASP A 220 2.40 13.85 -1.68
CA ASP A 220 2.03 14.88 -0.70
C ASP A 220 0.56 15.35 -0.87
N THR A 221 -0.02 15.90 0.19
CA THR A 221 -1.44 16.33 0.20
C THR A 221 -1.76 17.50 -0.72
N ALA A 222 -0.81 18.40 -1.00
CA ALA A 222 -1.03 19.51 -1.93
C ALA A 222 -1.06 19.02 -3.39
N THR A 223 -0.21 18.06 -3.76
CA THR A 223 -0.23 17.40 -5.06
C THR A 223 -1.50 16.56 -5.24
N ILE A 224 -1.98 15.87 -4.20
CA ILE A 224 -3.28 15.17 -4.23
C ILE A 224 -4.43 16.18 -4.50
N ILE A 225 -4.55 17.23 -3.69
CA ILE A 225 -5.61 18.26 -3.84
C ILE A 225 -5.53 18.94 -5.22
N LYS A 226 -4.33 19.26 -5.70
CA LYS A 226 -4.10 19.89 -7.01
C LYS A 226 -4.66 19.05 -8.17
N ASN A 227 -4.43 17.74 -8.14
CA ASN A 227 -4.92 16.85 -9.20
C ASN A 227 -6.42 16.56 -9.05
N LEU A 228 -6.94 16.41 -7.82
CA LEU A 228 -8.39 16.26 -7.60
C LEU A 228 -9.21 17.46 -8.10
N LYS A 229 -8.65 18.67 -8.06
CA LYS A 229 -9.30 19.92 -8.53
C LYS A 229 -9.04 20.28 -10.00
N SER A 230 -8.29 19.46 -10.75
CA SER A 230 -8.00 19.72 -12.17
C SER A 230 -9.19 19.41 -13.09
N ASN A 231 -9.22 20.03 -14.28
CA ASN A 231 -10.19 19.68 -15.32
C ASN A 231 -9.76 18.42 -16.11
N ASP A 232 -8.47 18.10 -16.11
CA ASP A 232 -7.89 16.92 -16.74
C ASP A 232 -8.53 15.62 -16.20
N ALA A 233 -8.64 14.60 -17.05
CA ALA A 233 -8.74 13.23 -16.56
C ALA A 233 -7.39 12.81 -15.93
N VAL A 234 -7.41 12.28 -14.70
CA VAL A 234 -6.17 11.90 -13.98
C VAL A 234 -6.37 10.65 -13.13
N THR A 235 -5.47 9.68 -13.29
CA THR A 235 -5.26 8.60 -12.32
C THR A 235 -4.17 9.05 -11.34
N ILE A 236 -4.57 9.28 -10.09
CA ILE A 236 -3.75 9.80 -9.00
C ILE A 236 -3.34 8.62 -8.12
N LEU A 237 -2.08 8.22 -8.23
CA LEU A 237 -1.49 7.15 -7.42
C LEU A 237 -0.88 7.74 -6.15
N ILE A 238 -1.27 7.23 -4.99
CA ILE A 238 -0.76 7.68 -3.70
C ILE A 238 0.14 6.57 -3.13
N PRO A 239 1.46 6.77 -2.98
CA PRO A 239 2.35 5.80 -2.34
C PRO A 239 1.89 5.43 -0.92
N GLU A 240 2.22 4.22 -0.46
CA GLU A 240 1.94 3.79 0.91
C GLU A 240 2.44 4.84 1.93
N GLY A 241 1.59 5.18 2.90
CA GLY A 241 1.88 6.24 3.86
C GLY A 241 0.64 6.87 4.50
N THR A 242 0.86 7.76 5.46
CA THR A 242 -0.19 8.62 6.05
C THR A 242 -0.11 10.01 5.44
N TYR A 243 -1.24 10.55 5.02
CA TYR A 243 -1.37 11.86 4.40
C TYR A 243 -2.34 12.68 5.25
N ASP A 244 -1.79 13.59 6.06
CA ASP A 244 -2.59 14.41 6.97
C ASP A 244 -3.10 15.68 6.27
N PHE A 245 -4.41 15.68 5.98
CA PHE A 245 -5.12 16.80 5.36
C PHE A 245 -5.64 17.81 6.39
N ARG A 246 -5.57 17.49 7.69
CA ARG A 246 -6.29 18.21 8.75
C ARG A 246 -5.87 19.67 8.87
N LYS A 247 -6.86 20.54 9.12
CA LYS A 247 -6.69 22.00 9.25
C LYS A 247 -7.48 22.53 10.43
N PHE A 248 -6.82 22.73 11.55
CA PHE A 248 -7.47 23.10 12.81
C PHE A 248 -8.10 24.50 12.74
N ARG A 249 -9.36 24.62 13.15
CA ARG A 249 -10.18 25.84 13.20
C ARG A 249 -11.04 25.83 14.47
N ASN A 250 -11.42 27.01 14.96
CA ASN A 250 -12.46 27.11 15.99
C ASN A 250 -13.83 26.82 15.34
N ALA A 251 -14.46 25.74 15.77
CA ALA A 251 -15.70 25.23 15.20
C ALA A 251 -16.87 26.22 15.38
N VAL A 252 -16.89 26.95 16.50
CA VAL A 252 -17.94 27.96 16.78
C VAL A 252 -17.80 29.16 15.84
N THR A 253 -16.58 29.64 15.61
CA THR A 253 -16.31 30.73 14.65
C THR A 253 -16.71 30.31 13.22
N GLU A 254 -16.38 29.08 12.81
CA GLU A 254 -16.73 28.50 11.51
C GLU A 254 -18.22 28.21 11.32
N ALA A 255 -18.96 27.88 12.40
CA ALA A 255 -20.41 27.75 12.35
C ALA A 255 -21.07 29.12 12.21
N LYS A 256 -20.63 30.12 13.00
CA LYS A 256 -21.14 31.49 12.96
C LYS A 256 -21.01 32.12 11.57
N SER A 257 -19.86 31.96 10.90
CA SER A 257 -19.64 32.51 9.55
C SER A 257 -20.55 31.90 8.48
N LYS A 258 -21.15 30.73 8.76
CA LYS A 258 -22.08 29.99 7.89
C LYS A 258 -23.55 30.10 8.35
N ASN A 259 -23.86 30.98 9.31
CA ASN A 259 -25.19 31.10 9.97
C ASN A 259 -25.69 29.78 10.63
N ARG A 260 -24.76 28.93 11.08
CA ARG A 260 -25.02 27.69 11.83
C ARG A 260 -24.70 27.90 13.32
N THR A 261 -24.96 26.92 14.17
CA THR A 261 -24.63 26.99 15.60
C THR A 261 -24.25 25.63 16.15
N TRP A 262 -23.12 25.54 16.84
CA TRP A 262 -22.75 24.33 17.57
C TRP A 262 -23.55 24.22 18.87
N CYS A 263 -24.08 23.03 19.09
CA CYS A 263 -24.90 22.65 20.22
C CYS A 263 -24.22 21.50 20.97
N LYS A 264 -24.34 21.48 22.30
CA LYS A 264 -23.74 20.45 23.17
C LYS A 264 -24.74 19.93 24.20
N LYS A 265 -24.56 18.67 24.59
CA LYS A 265 -25.22 18.09 25.78
C LYS A 265 -24.34 17.00 26.38
N THR A 266 -24.35 16.91 27.71
CA THR A 266 -23.78 15.76 28.43
C THR A 266 -24.61 14.51 28.13
N CYS A 267 -23.96 13.44 27.68
CA CYS A 267 -24.63 12.18 27.36
C CYS A 267 -25.39 11.63 28.56
N ASP A 268 -26.62 11.14 28.35
CA ASP A 268 -27.49 10.63 29.43
C ASP A 268 -26.96 9.33 30.05
N GLY A 269 -25.98 8.68 29.41
CA GLY A 269 -25.29 7.48 29.89
C GLY A 269 -23.78 7.54 29.65
N LYS A 270 -23.10 6.46 30.05
CA LYS A 270 -21.66 6.26 29.79
C LYS A 270 -21.46 5.62 28.41
N ASN A 271 -20.47 6.13 27.67
CA ASN A 271 -19.97 5.55 26.43
C ASN A 271 -19.50 4.11 26.69
N ALA A 272 -19.98 3.15 25.90
CA ALA A 272 -19.78 1.72 26.13
C ALA A 272 -18.32 1.25 25.97
N VAL A 273 -17.52 1.97 25.17
CA VAL A 273 -16.11 1.65 24.90
C VAL A 273 -15.19 2.21 25.99
N THR A 274 -15.44 3.44 26.46
CA THR A 274 -14.55 4.13 27.40
C THR A 274 -14.98 4.08 28.87
N GLY A 275 -16.24 3.76 29.15
CA GLY A 275 -16.84 3.84 30.49
C GLY A 275 -16.99 5.27 31.04
N LYS A 276 -16.74 6.29 30.21
CA LYS A 276 -16.84 7.72 30.56
C LYS A 276 -18.20 8.27 30.17
N GLN A 277 -18.66 9.29 30.89
CA GLN A 277 -19.80 10.10 30.46
C GLN A 277 -19.26 11.21 29.56
N ASN A 278 -19.57 11.16 28.27
CA ASN A 278 -19.07 12.12 27.29
C ASN A 278 -19.97 13.37 27.23
N VAL A 279 -19.48 14.42 26.59
CA VAL A 279 -20.30 15.51 26.05
C VAL A 279 -20.27 15.34 24.54
N PHE A 280 -21.43 15.19 23.91
CA PHE A 280 -21.51 15.21 22.46
C PHE A 280 -21.75 16.64 21.97
N TYR A 281 -21.32 16.89 20.74
CA TYR A 281 -21.49 18.14 20.03
C TYR A 281 -22.20 17.84 18.71
N ARG A 282 -23.19 18.65 18.34
CA ARG A 282 -23.97 18.53 17.10
C ARG A 282 -24.22 19.92 16.52
N ILE A 283 -24.20 20.07 15.19
CA ILE A 283 -24.51 21.35 14.57
C ILE A 283 -26.02 21.53 14.44
N ASN A 284 -26.52 22.73 14.68
CA ASN A 284 -27.80 23.18 14.15
C ASN A 284 -27.53 24.04 12.91
N PHE A 285 -28.29 23.80 11.84
CA PHE A 285 -28.19 24.53 10.57
C PHE A 285 -28.87 25.92 10.60
N LYS A 286 -29.25 26.40 11.80
CA LYS A 286 -29.75 27.75 12.07
C LYS A 286 -28.85 28.49 13.07
N ALA A 287 -28.85 29.82 12.98
CA ALA A 287 -28.01 30.68 13.82
C ALA A 287 -28.64 30.94 15.21
N ASN A 288 -27.80 30.95 16.24
CA ASN A 288 -28.10 31.35 17.62
C ASN A 288 -29.20 30.52 18.32
N THR A 289 -29.42 29.27 17.92
CA THR A 289 -30.43 28.39 18.54
C THR A 289 -30.01 26.91 18.46
N CYS A 290 -30.45 26.12 19.44
CA CYS A 290 -30.38 24.65 19.44
C CYS A 290 -31.78 23.99 19.52
N ALA A 291 -32.85 24.78 19.45
CA ALA A 291 -34.21 24.30 19.69
C ALA A 291 -34.68 23.27 18.65
N ASP A 292 -34.27 23.41 17.39
CA ASP A 292 -34.68 22.57 16.26
C ASP A 292 -34.21 21.10 16.39
N LEU A 293 -33.17 20.86 17.19
CA LEU A 293 -32.67 19.52 17.48
C LEU A 293 -33.64 18.75 18.41
N ASN A 294 -34.56 19.44 19.08
CA ASN A 294 -35.57 18.88 20.01
C ASN A 294 -34.98 18.08 21.20
N GLU A 295 -33.71 18.27 21.52
CA GLU A 295 -33.01 17.51 22.57
C GLU A 295 -33.10 18.17 23.95
N ALA A 296 -33.71 17.49 24.91
CA ALA A 296 -33.85 17.99 26.28
C ALA A 296 -32.48 18.21 26.96
N GLY A 297 -32.23 19.44 27.41
CA GLY A 297 -30.99 19.84 28.09
C GLY A 297 -29.87 20.35 27.18
N ILE A 298 -30.10 20.47 25.86
CA ILE A 298 -29.09 20.94 24.91
C ILE A 298 -28.78 22.45 25.05
N GLN A 299 -27.51 22.82 24.84
CA GLN A 299 -26.99 24.18 25.06
C GLN A 299 -26.17 24.67 23.86
N ILE A 300 -26.16 25.98 23.60
CA ILE A 300 -25.27 26.61 22.61
C ILE A 300 -23.82 26.58 23.11
N VAL A 301 -22.90 26.07 22.29
CA VAL A 301 -21.45 26.13 22.55
C VAL A 301 -20.98 27.58 22.42
N GLN A 302 -20.31 28.09 23.44
CA GLN A 302 -19.74 29.44 23.42
C GLN A 302 -18.37 29.43 22.75
N GLU A 303 -18.03 30.51 22.05
CA GLU A 303 -16.77 30.62 21.29
C GLU A 303 -15.53 30.59 22.20
N SER A 304 -15.70 31.01 23.45
CA SER A 304 -14.73 30.91 24.54
C SER A 304 -14.44 29.47 25.00
N GLU A 305 -15.25 28.48 24.64
CA GLU A 305 -14.96 27.06 24.88
C GLU A 305 -13.88 26.52 23.91
N ASN A 306 -13.56 27.28 22.87
CA ASN A 306 -12.51 26.98 21.88
C ASN A 306 -12.61 25.57 21.27
N LEU A 307 -13.83 25.08 21.05
CA LEU A 307 -14.11 23.80 20.40
C LEU A 307 -13.39 23.74 19.04
N GLN A 308 -12.49 22.77 18.89
CA GLN A 308 -11.72 22.60 17.65
C GLN A 308 -12.50 21.74 16.65
N GLN A 309 -12.39 22.07 15.37
CA GLN A 309 -12.62 21.16 14.25
C GLN A 309 -11.36 21.15 13.38
N TRP A 310 -11.13 20.10 12.60
CA TRP A 310 -9.87 19.89 11.89
C TRP A 310 -10.01 19.25 10.51
N GLU A 311 -11.18 19.27 9.90
CA GLU A 311 -11.39 18.77 8.54
C GLU A 311 -10.72 19.66 7.46
N ASN A 312 -10.48 19.06 6.30
CA ASN A 312 -10.25 19.80 5.06
C ASN A 312 -11.20 19.32 3.97
N TRP A 313 -12.13 20.20 3.60
CA TRP A 313 -13.06 20.03 2.48
C TRP A 313 -12.31 19.99 1.14
N ILE A 314 -12.44 18.88 0.42
CA ILE A 314 -11.84 18.70 -0.91
C ILE A 314 -12.97 18.59 -1.92
N THR A 315 -13.35 19.72 -2.55
CA THR A 315 -13.97 19.75 -3.87
C THR A 315 -13.19 18.85 -4.82
N ILE A 316 -13.88 17.95 -5.52
CA ILE A 316 -13.30 17.04 -6.52
C ILE A 316 -14.04 17.26 -7.85
N ARG A 317 -13.25 17.47 -8.91
CA ARG A 317 -13.76 17.50 -10.28
C ARG A 317 -13.81 16.11 -10.88
N GLY A 318 -14.62 15.93 -11.92
CA GLY A 318 -14.84 14.64 -12.53
C GLY A 318 -13.66 14.02 -13.28
N ASN A 319 -13.80 12.75 -13.67
CA ASN A 319 -12.81 11.93 -14.36
C ASN A 319 -11.51 11.72 -13.56
N LYS A 320 -11.64 11.33 -12.28
CA LYS A 320 -10.51 11.04 -11.38
C LYS A 320 -10.53 9.59 -10.93
N SER A 321 -9.36 8.97 -10.87
CA SER A 321 -9.15 7.72 -10.13
C SER A 321 -8.15 7.99 -9.01
N LEU A 322 -8.58 8.02 -7.75
CA LEU A 322 -7.72 8.18 -6.58
C LEU A 322 -7.38 6.79 -6.04
N VAL A 323 -6.15 6.34 -6.21
CA VAL A 323 -5.76 4.94 -5.94
C VAL A 323 -4.57 4.90 -4.99
N GLY A 324 -4.73 4.25 -3.83
CA GLY A 324 -3.59 3.92 -2.98
C GLY A 324 -2.75 2.83 -3.62
N MET A 325 -1.43 3.02 -3.64
CA MET A 325 -0.49 2.05 -4.18
C MET A 325 -0.25 0.91 -3.20
N GLY A 326 0.01 -0.29 -3.72
CA GLY A 326 0.40 -1.43 -2.90
C GLY A 326 -0.66 -1.82 -1.86
N ARG A 327 -0.31 -1.76 -0.57
CA ARG A 327 -1.18 -2.02 0.59
C ARG A 327 -2.15 -0.88 0.92
N GLY A 328 -2.13 0.21 0.15
CA GLY A 328 -3.04 1.34 0.26
C GLY A 328 -2.45 2.56 0.94
N ALA A 329 -3.18 3.67 0.86
CA ALA A 329 -2.75 4.98 1.38
C ALA A 329 -3.82 5.64 2.26
N ASN A 330 -3.37 6.38 3.27
CA ASN A 330 -4.19 6.68 4.45
C ASN A 330 -4.44 8.19 4.53
N LEU A 331 -5.67 8.61 4.27
CA LEU A 331 -6.07 9.99 4.05
C LEU A 331 -6.74 10.53 5.32
N ARG A 332 -5.93 11.07 6.22
CA ARG A 332 -6.36 11.53 7.54
C ARG A 332 -7.01 12.91 7.45
N GLY A 333 -8.25 13.06 7.91
CA GLY A 333 -9.02 14.30 7.85
C GLY A 333 -9.42 14.75 6.43
N ALA A 334 -9.38 13.84 5.47
CA ALA A 334 -9.82 14.08 4.10
C ALA A 334 -11.35 13.98 4.01
N SER A 335 -12.01 15.09 3.70
CA SER A 335 -13.40 15.09 3.25
C SER A 335 -13.40 15.16 1.72
N LEU A 336 -13.75 14.06 1.06
CA LEU A 336 -13.73 13.93 -0.41
C LEU A 336 -15.12 14.19 -0.98
N ASN A 337 -15.24 15.21 -1.82
CA ASN A 337 -16.51 15.90 -2.04
C ASN A 337 -16.83 16.08 -3.53
N ASN A 338 -17.87 15.38 -4.01
CA ASN A 338 -18.22 15.31 -5.43
C ASN A 338 -19.49 16.12 -5.71
N ARG A 339 -19.34 17.33 -6.23
CA ARG A 339 -20.45 18.27 -6.41
C ARG A 339 -20.79 18.46 -7.88
N TRP A 340 -22.08 18.39 -8.22
CA TRP A 340 -22.53 18.44 -9.61
C TRP A 340 -22.16 19.77 -10.27
N ASN A 341 -22.36 20.87 -9.55
CA ASN A 341 -22.06 22.24 -9.99
C ASN A 341 -20.55 22.57 -10.03
N GLU A 342 -19.72 21.73 -9.41
CA GLU A 342 -18.25 21.77 -9.55
C GLU A 342 -17.74 20.78 -10.62
N GLY A 343 -18.63 19.95 -11.17
CA GLY A 343 -18.38 18.97 -12.24
C GLY A 343 -17.89 17.60 -11.75
N GLY A 344 -18.20 17.19 -10.52
CA GLY A 344 -17.67 16.00 -9.83
C GLY A 344 -18.16 14.62 -10.31
N HIS A 345 -18.35 14.42 -11.61
CA HIS A 345 -18.89 13.18 -12.21
C HIS A 345 -17.80 12.16 -12.59
N ASN A 346 -18.14 10.87 -12.69
CA ASN A 346 -17.23 9.82 -13.14
C ASN A 346 -15.93 9.76 -12.31
N ASN A 347 -16.07 9.43 -11.02
CA ASN A 347 -14.94 9.37 -10.08
C ASN A 347 -14.83 7.99 -9.41
N ILE A 348 -13.59 7.52 -9.22
CA ILE A 348 -13.25 6.23 -8.60
C ILE A 348 -12.27 6.46 -7.45
N TYR A 349 -12.53 5.91 -6.28
CA TYR A 349 -11.59 5.85 -5.15
C TYR A 349 -11.30 4.39 -4.80
N ARG A 350 -10.02 3.98 -4.75
CA ARG A 350 -9.64 2.57 -4.54
C ARG A 350 -8.45 2.40 -3.60
N ASN A 351 -8.49 1.39 -2.72
CA ASN A 351 -7.34 0.95 -1.88
C ASN A 351 -6.85 2.04 -0.90
N LEU A 352 -7.73 2.54 -0.04
CA LEU A 352 -7.46 3.69 0.84
C LEU A 352 -7.85 3.40 2.29
N ALA A 353 -7.40 4.24 3.21
CA ALA A 353 -8.11 4.47 4.47
C ALA A 353 -8.54 5.93 4.54
N ILE A 354 -9.76 6.21 5.00
CA ILE A 354 -10.28 7.58 5.23
C ILE A 354 -10.75 7.64 6.69
N TYR A 355 -10.14 8.53 7.48
CA TYR A 355 -10.33 8.53 8.92
C TYR A 355 -9.98 9.86 9.61
N ASP A 356 -10.43 10.03 10.86
CA ASP A 356 -10.22 11.26 11.67
C ASP A 356 -10.78 12.51 10.98
N VAL A 357 -12.04 12.42 10.57
CA VAL A 357 -12.84 13.51 10.00
C VAL A 357 -13.81 13.99 11.07
N ASN A 358 -13.33 14.81 12.00
CA ASN A 358 -14.10 15.41 13.11
C ASN A 358 -14.95 14.44 13.98
N PRO A 359 -14.48 13.24 14.39
CA PRO A 359 -15.31 12.21 15.04
C PRO A 359 -15.97 12.60 16.36
N HIS A 360 -15.52 13.68 16.99
CA HIS A 360 -16.06 14.26 18.23
C HIS A 360 -17.19 15.27 18.01
N LEU A 361 -17.47 15.62 16.76
CA LEU A 361 -18.56 16.49 16.33
C LEU A 361 -19.51 15.67 15.46
N ILE A 362 -20.82 15.83 15.64
CA ILE A 362 -21.86 15.25 14.78
C ILE A 362 -22.28 16.29 13.74
N GLU A 363 -22.47 15.86 12.49
CA GLU A 363 -22.91 16.70 11.35
C GLU A 363 -21.92 17.85 11.02
N ALA A 364 -20.61 17.62 11.21
CA ALA A 364 -19.55 18.60 10.88
C ALA A 364 -18.97 18.42 9.46
N SER A 365 -18.75 17.17 9.03
CA SER A 365 -18.13 16.84 7.74
C SER A 365 -18.14 15.34 7.42
N ASP A 366 -18.44 15.03 6.17
CA ASP A 366 -18.37 13.68 5.58
C ASP A 366 -16.94 13.33 5.19
N GLY A 367 -16.61 12.03 5.20
CA GLY A 367 -15.38 11.52 4.57
C GLY A 367 -15.53 11.31 3.06
N LEU A 368 -16.75 10.94 2.62
CA LEU A 368 -17.16 10.71 1.24
C LEU A 368 -18.56 11.33 1.02
N GLU A 369 -18.65 12.39 0.21
CA GLU A 369 -19.91 13.05 -0.19
C GLU A 369 -20.08 12.95 -1.72
N THR A 370 -21.29 12.64 -2.17
CA THR A 370 -21.81 13.07 -3.49
C THR A 370 -22.97 14.02 -3.25
N SER A 371 -23.00 15.16 -3.95
CA SER A 371 -24.07 16.14 -3.79
C SER A 371 -24.53 16.71 -5.14
N GLY A 372 -25.84 16.61 -5.37
CA GLY A 372 -26.54 16.94 -6.62
C GLY A 372 -27.68 17.95 -6.40
N ASP A 373 -28.70 17.88 -7.26
CA ASP A 373 -30.07 18.28 -6.95
C ASP A 373 -31.04 17.42 -7.75
N ALA A 374 -32.35 17.53 -7.50
CA ALA A 374 -33.45 16.80 -8.16
C ALA A 374 -33.38 16.68 -9.70
N ASN A 375 -32.69 17.59 -10.40
CA ASN A 375 -32.49 17.58 -11.85
C ASN A 375 -31.05 17.23 -12.24
N ASN A 376 -30.10 17.47 -11.34
CA ASN A 376 -28.66 17.45 -11.57
C ASN A 376 -27.94 16.43 -10.69
N HIS A 377 -28.29 15.14 -10.82
CA HIS A 377 -27.58 14.07 -10.13
C HIS A 377 -26.11 13.98 -10.57
N ILE A 378 -25.22 13.62 -9.64
CA ILE A 378 -23.90 13.08 -9.97
C ILE A 378 -24.09 11.83 -10.85
N LYS A 379 -23.32 11.70 -11.92
CA LYS A 379 -23.33 10.53 -12.79
C LYS A 379 -22.02 9.76 -12.62
N ASN A 380 -22.11 8.44 -12.42
CA ASN A 380 -21.00 7.48 -12.34
C ASN A 380 -20.08 7.71 -11.12
N PHE A 381 -20.18 6.85 -10.10
CA PHE A 381 -19.32 6.90 -8.91
C PHE A 381 -18.93 5.50 -8.42
N TRP A 382 -17.69 5.34 -7.96
CA TRP A 382 -17.22 4.09 -7.36
C TRP A 382 -16.27 4.33 -6.18
N ALA A 383 -16.60 3.82 -5.00
CA ALA A 383 -15.63 3.61 -3.91
C ALA A 383 -15.38 2.11 -3.72
N ASP A 384 -14.13 1.71 -3.60
CA ASP A 384 -13.71 0.30 -3.62
C ASP A 384 -12.55 0.03 -2.65
N HIS A 385 -12.66 -0.99 -1.80
CA HIS A 385 -11.57 -1.38 -0.89
C HIS A 385 -11.05 -0.21 -0.03
N ILE A 386 -11.92 0.37 0.80
CA ILE A 386 -11.56 1.48 1.70
C ILE A 386 -11.90 1.14 3.15
N SER A 387 -10.93 1.33 4.07
CA SER A 387 -11.19 1.35 5.51
C SER A 387 -11.72 2.72 5.94
N TYR A 388 -12.84 2.73 6.64
CA TYR A 388 -13.66 3.91 6.91
C TYR A 388 -14.01 3.96 8.39
N LYS A 389 -13.50 4.98 9.12
CA LYS A 389 -13.54 5.02 10.59
C LYS A 389 -13.42 6.44 11.13
N TRP A 390 -14.02 6.74 12.28
CA TRP A 390 -13.92 8.05 12.95
C TRP A 390 -14.28 9.23 12.02
N ILE A 391 -15.50 9.19 11.49
CA ILE A 391 -16.09 10.24 10.65
C ILE A 391 -17.14 11.00 11.49
N SER A 392 -17.61 12.16 11.03
CA SER A 392 -18.53 13.04 11.76
C SER A 392 -20.00 12.89 11.36
N ASP A 393 -20.28 12.55 10.10
CA ASP A 393 -21.64 12.33 9.57
C ASP A 393 -21.74 11.09 8.64
N GLY A 394 -20.62 10.39 8.42
CA GLY A 394 -20.58 9.14 7.67
C GLY A 394 -20.22 9.27 6.20
N MET A 395 -20.93 8.53 5.36
CA MET A 395 -20.78 8.45 3.90
C MET A 395 -22.12 8.81 3.26
N ASP A 396 -22.22 10.04 2.77
CA ASP A 396 -23.49 10.61 2.32
C ASP A 396 -23.55 10.69 0.79
N MET A 397 -24.31 9.75 0.23
CA MET A 397 -24.46 9.52 -1.20
C MET A 397 -25.74 10.19 -1.71
N GLU A 398 -25.75 11.52 -1.75
CA GLU A 398 -26.89 12.30 -2.24
C GLU A 398 -26.88 12.43 -3.78
N PHE A 399 -28.09 12.39 -4.36
CA PHE A 399 -28.43 12.68 -5.75
C PHE A 399 -27.41 12.07 -6.74
N VAL A 400 -27.28 10.75 -6.76
CA VAL A 400 -26.27 10.05 -7.58
C VAL A 400 -26.83 8.87 -8.36
N ASP A 401 -26.61 8.89 -9.68
CA ASP A 401 -26.92 7.79 -10.58
C ASP A 401 -25.66 7.02 -10.97
N ASN A 402 -25.81 5.71 -11.16
CA ASN A 402 -24.73 4.78 -11.47
C ASN A 402 -23.64 4.79 -10.38
N ALA A 403 -24.02 4.55 -9.12
CA ALA A 403 -23.09 4.47 -8.01
C ALA A 403 -22.85 3.03 -7.53
N THR A 404 -21.63 2.76 -7.08
CA THR A 404 -21.26 1.54 -6.35
C THR A 404 -20.32 1.85 -5.19
N ILE A 405 -20.56 1.22 -4.05
CA ILE A 405 -19.72 1.21 -2.86
C ILE A 405 -19.40 -0.25 -2.55
N SER A 406 -18.14 -0.66 -2.69
CA SER A 406 -17.75 -2.07 -2.60
C SER A 406 -16.50 -2.35 -1.75
N TYR A 407 -16.49 -3.51 -1.09
CA TYR A 407 -15.40 -3.99 -0.22
C TYR A 407 -14.95 -2.98 0.86
N MET A 408 -15.84 -2.10 1.31
CA MET A 408 -15.57 -1.18 2.42
C MET A 408 -15.44 -1.92 3.75
N GLU A 409 -14.48 -1.54 4.59
CA GLU A 409 -14.47 -1.83 6.04
C GLU A 409 -15.03 -0.59 6.75
N ASN A 410 -16.28 -0.64 7.20
CA ASN A 410 -16.91 0.48 7.92
C ASN A 410 -16.91 0.20 9.43
N ASP A 411 -15.99 0.80 10.17
CA ASP A 411 -15.89 0.71 11.63
C ASP A 411 -16.60 1.89 12.30
N GLY A 412 -17.80 1.63 12.82
CA GLY A 412 -18.58 2.59 13.59
C GLY A 412 -18.05 2.86 15.00
N ALA A 413 -16.96 2.22 15.45
CA ALA A 413 -16.42 2.47 16.78
C ALA A 413 -15.95 3.93 16.93
N ASN A 414 -16.62 4.67 17.83
CA ASN A 414 -16.38 6.09 18.07
C ASN A 414 -16.43 6.39 19.57
N GLU A 415 -15.24 6.53 20.18
CA GLU A 415 -15.06 6.77 21.61
C GLU A 415 -15.48 8.17 22.09
N TYR A 416 -15.80 9.10 21.19
CA TYR A 416 -16.18 10.48 21.51
C TYR A 416 -17.69 10.70 21.60
N ASN A 417 -18.49 9.96 20.83
CA ASN A 417 -19.95 10.08 20.88
C ASN A 417 -20.56 9.43 22.15
N CYS A 418 -21.88 9.51 22.34
CA CYS A 418 -22.52 8.99 23.56
C CYS A 418 -22.58 7.46 23.67
N TRP A 419 -22.53 6.73 22.56
CA TRP A 419 -22.86 5.31 22.49
C TRP A 419 -21.64 4.40 22.27
N GLY A 420 -20.46 4.97 21.97
CA GLY A 420 -19.27 4.20 21.59
C GLY A 420 -19.32 3.68 20.15
N THR A 421 -20.42 3.94 19.45
CA THR A 421 -20.80 3.36 18.16
C THR A 421 -21.54 4.43 17.35
N ASP A 422 -21.30 4.53 16.05
CA ASP A 422 -21.73 5.69 15.25
C ASP A 422 -23.18 5.58 14.72
N PRO A 423 -24.06 6.57 14.99
CA PRO A 423 -25.41 6.62 14.44
C PRO A 423 -25.53 7.30 13.08
N TYR A 424 -24.43 7.80 12.51
CA TYR A 424 -24.36 8.46 11.21
C TYR A 424 -23.39 7.69 10.31
N MET A 425 -23.70 6.41 10.02
CA MET A 425 -22.81 5.57 9.20
C MET A 425 -22.88 5.91 7.70
N ALA A 426 -24.10 6.01 7.12
CA ALA A 426 -24.32 6.45 5.74
C ALA A 426 -25.75 6.95 5.47
N LEU A 427 -25.90 8.13 4.86
CA LEU A 427 -27.12 8.55 4.15
C LEU A 427 -27.04 8.21 2.66
N VAL A 428 -28.20 7.99 2.06
CA VAL A 428 -28.36 7.89 0.61
C VAL A 428 -29.62 8.65 0.24
N GLU A 429 -29.52 9.69 -0.59
CA GLU A 429 -30.67 10.49 -1.02
C GLU A 429 -30.79 10.49 -2.55
N ASP A 430 -32.00 10.27 -3.07
CA ASP A 430 -32.34 10.27 -4.51
C ASP A 430 -31.32 9.55 -5.43
N ALA A 431 -30.95 8.30 -5.11
CA ALA A 431 -29.80 7.62 -5.74
C ALA A 431 -30.09 6.22 -6.34
N HIS A 432 -29.42 5.92 -7.45
CA HIS A 432 -29.31 4.58 -8.05
C HIS A 432 -27.97 3.95 -7.68
N LEU A 433 -27.94 3.28 -6.52
CA LEU A 433 -26.72 2.94 -5.78
C LEU A 433 -26.63 1.44 -5.44
N THR A 434 -25.42 0.90 -5.52
CA THR A 434 -25.09 -0.48 -5.15
C THR A 434 -24.18 -0.52 -3.92
N TYR A 435 -24.53 -1.27 -2.88
CA TYR A 435 -23.58 -1.67 -1.83
C TYR A 435 -23.24 -3.15 -2.01
N ALA A 436 -22.00 -3.47 -2.38
CA ALA A 436 -21.59 -4.83 -2.75
C ALA A 436 -20.41 -5.32 -1.90
N ASN A 437 -20.56 -6.47 -1.23
CA ASN A 437 -19.48 -7.14 -0.51
C ASN A 437 -18.82 -6.32 0.64
N ASN A 438 -19.53 -5.37 1.26
CA ASN A 438 -18.98 -4.51 2.32
C ASN A 438 -19.12 -5.15 3.71
N TYR A 439 -18.26 -4.73 4.63
CA TYR A 439 -18.37 -5.01 6.05
C TYR A 439 -18.78 -3.77 6.84
N TRP A 440 -19.63 -3.97 7.84
CA TRP A 440 -20.13 -2.94 8.75
C TRP A 440 -20.04 -3.49 10.17
N HIS A 441 -19.38 -2.78 11.08
CA HIS A 441 -19.26 -3.26 12.46
C HIS A 441 -19.20 -2.12 13.47
N ASN A 442 -19.48 -2.44 14.73
CA ASN A 442 -19.55 -1.45 15.82
C ASN A 442 -20.51 -0.29 15.49
N THR A 443 -21.56 -0.57 14.71
CA THR A 443 -22.48 0.45 14.19
C THR A 443 -23.60 0.74 15.19
N TYR A 444 -24.08 1.99 15.25
CA TYR A 444 -25.34 2.27 15.94
C TYR A 444 -26.51 2.19 14.98
N GLY A 445 -26.44 2.80 13.79
CA GLY A 445 -27.47 2.68 12.76
C GLY A 445 -27.13 3.37 11.44
N ARG A 446 -28.13 3.52 10.55
CA ARG A 446 -27.99 4.00 9.16
C ARG A 446 -27.04 3.14 8.32
N VAL A 447 -27.38 1.88 8.08
CA VAL A 447 -26.55 0.91 7.34
C VAL A 447 -27.24 0.41 6.04
N PRO A 448 -27.52 1.28 5.04
CA PRO A 448 -27.56 2.74 5.06
C PRO A 448 -28.94 3.26 5.55
N LYS A 449 -29.09 4.58 5.74
CA LYS A 449 -30.42 5.23 5.71
C LYS A 449 -30.70 5.75 4.31
N VAL A 450 -31.77 5.29 3.67
CA VAL A 450 -32.16 5.74 2.33
C VAL A 450 -33.35 6.70 2.40
N THR A 451 -33.23 7.85 1.77
CA THR A 451 -34.29 8.81 1.48
C THR A 451 -34.55 8.85 -0.03
N GLY A 452 -35.77 9.15 -0.44
CA GLY A 452 -36.15 9.37 -1.82
C GLY A 452 -36.72 10.77 -1.99
N GLU A 453 -36.37 11.43 -3.09
CA GLU A 453 -36.84 12.75 -3.46
C GLU A 453 -37.50 12.74 -4.86
N SER A 454 -36.95 13.39 -5.87
CA SER A 454 -37.69 13.65 -7.12
C SER A 454 -37.69 12.47 -8.07
N ASN A 455 -36.58 11.73 -8.17
CA ASN A 455 -36.45 10.58 -9.07
C ASN A 455 -36.73 9.24 -8.37
N GLY A 456 -36.56 9.21 -7.05
CA GLY A 456 -36.69 8.04 -6.19
C GLY A 456 -35.39 7.24 -6.09
N SER A 457 -35.05 6.81 -4.88
CA SER A 457 -33.87 5.97 -4.62
C SER A 457 -34.14 4.51 -4.95
N GLN A 458 -33.19 3.87 -5.62
CA GLN A 458 -33.11 2.43 -5.85
C GLN A 458 -31.77 1.92 -5.35
N VAL A 459 -31.75 1.44 -4.09
CA VAL A 459 -30.54 0.97 -3.43
C VAL A 459 -30.53 -0.55 -3.36
N HIS A 460 -29.58 -1.15 -4.06
CA HIS A 460 -29.36 -2.60 -4.05
C HIS A 460 -28.15 -2.93 -3.17
N ILE A 461 -28.33 -3.84 -2.21
CA ILE A 461 -27.37 -4.12 -1.16
C ILE A 461 -27.18 -5.64 -1.10
N TYR A 462 -25.97 -6.15 -1.32
CA TYR A 462 -25.76 -7.60 -1.30
C TYR A 462 -24.38 -8.07 -0.82
N ASN A 463 -24.31 -9.34 -0.42
CA ASN A 463 -23.14 -10.00 0.16
C ASN A 463 -22.52 -9.21 1.33
N GLN A 464 -23.31 -8.41 2.06
CA GLN A 464 -22.79 -7.63 3.18
C GLN A 464 -22.48 -8.54 4.36
N LEU A 465 -21.53 -8.14 5.20
CA LEU A 465 -21.38 -8.65 6.56
C LEU A 465 -21.66 -7.51 7.54
N VAL A 466 -22.53 -7.75 8.53
CA VAL A 466 -22.85 -6.80 9.60
C VAL A 466 -22.56 -7.44 10.95
N ASP A 467 -21.74 -6.81 11.80
CA ASP A 467 -21.36 -7.29 13.14
C ASP A 467 -21.58 -6.22 14.22
N GLY A 468 -22.69 -6.34 14.95
CA GLY A 468 -23.04 -5.39 16.00
C GLY A 468 -23.69 -4.12 15.46
N ASN A 469 -25.02 -4.10 15.46
CA ASN A 469 -25.81 -2.91 15.14
C ASN A 469 -26.90 -2.66 16.18
N ASN A 470 -26.99 -1.44 16.70
CA ASN A 470 -27.76 -1.14 17.92
C ASN A 470 -29.16 -0.55 17.69
N PHE A 471 -29.46 0.06 16.52
CA PHE A 471 -30.73 0.74 16.25
C PHE A 471 -31.47 0.20 15.02
N PHE A 472 -31.08 0.52 13.78
CA PHE A 472 -31.62 -0.13 12.58
C PHE A 472 -30.52 -0.35 11.54
N ILE A 473 -30.63 -1.41 10.72
CA ILE A 473 -29.68 -1.67 9.64
C ILE A 473 -30.10 -0.86 8.41
N ALA A 474 -31.09 -1.32 7.63
CA ALA A 474 -31.56 -0.57 6.46
C ALA A 474 -32.66 0.46 6.82
N GLY A 475 -32.51 1.71 6.38
CA GLY A 475 -33.56 2.75 6.46
C GLY A 475 -34.20 3.04 5.10
N ALA A 476 -35.49 3.34 5.02
CA ALA A 476 -36.16 3.81 3.79
C ALA A 476 -37.31 4.81 4.04
N ASN A 477 -37.26 6.01 3.45
CA ASN A 477 -38.34 7.00 3.55
C ASN A 477 -38.51 7.77 2.23
N GLY A 478 -39.74 7.98 1.75
CA GLY A 478 -40.01 8.99 0.72
C GLY A 478 -40.35 10.33 1.38
N HIS A 479 -39.79 11.44 0.91
CA HIS A 479 -40.09 12.78 1.45
C HIS A 479 -41.35 13.44 0.82
N SER A 480 -41.96 12.81 -0.18
CA SER A 480 -43.22 13.24 -0.80
C SER A 480 -44.09 12.05 -1.24
N SER A 481 -45.28 12.32 -1.77
CA SER A 481 -46.22 11.29 -2.25
C SER A 481 -45.77 10.57 -3.53
N THR A 482 -44.91 11.19 -4.33
CA THR A 482 -44.31 10.61 -5.55
C THR A 482 -42.90 10.09 -5.32
N ALA A 483 -42.17 10.69 -4.37
CA ALA A 483 -40.86 10.27 -3.94
C ALA A 483 -40.89 8.87 -3.32
N LYS A 484 -39.97 7.98 -3.70
CA LYS A 484 -39.89 6.61 -3.15
C LYS A 484 -38.47 6.24 -2.79
N ALA A 485 -38.32 5.48 -1.70
CA ALA A 485 -37.06 4.87 -1.31
C ALA A 485 -37.21 3.35 -1.36
N TYR A 486 -36.60 2.71 -2.37
CA TYR A 486 -36.57 1.26 -2.50
C TYR A 486 -35.22 0.71 -2.02
N VAL A 487 -35.25 -0.22 -1.07
CA VAL A 487 -34.06 -0.91 -0.55
C VAL A 487 -34.21 -2.41 -0.71
N ARG A 488 -33.30 -3.02 -1.45
CA ARG A 488 -33.25 -4.46 -1.72
C ARG A 488 -31.98 -5.06 -1.13
N TYR A 489 -32.11 -5.95 -0.14
CA TYR A 489 -31.02 -6.40 0.72
C TYR A 489 -30.84 -7.93 0.65
N GLU A 490 -29.83 -8.44 -0.05
CA GLU A 490 -29.77 -9.84 -0.47
C GLU A 490 -28.46 -10.57 -0.15
N ASN A 491 -28.54 -11.86 0.19
CA ASN A 491 -27.38 -12.77 0.36
C ASN A 491 -26.34 -12.40 1.44
N SER A 492 -26.67 -11.47 2.34
CA SER A 492 -25.79 -10.99 3.41
C SER A 492 -25.76 -11.90 4.66
N TYR A 493 -24.78 -11.68 5.55
CA TYR A 493 -24.72 -12.26 6.89
C TYR A 493 -24.80 -11.15 7.94
N ILE A 494 -25.70 -11.29 8.91
CA ILE A 494 -25.95 -10.27 9.94
C ILE A 494 -25.85 -10.94 11.32
N LYS A 495 -24.88 -10.50 12.12
CA LYS A 495 -24.66 -10.99 13.49
C LYS A 495 -24.69 -9.89 14.55
N ASN A 496 -25.06 -10.28 15.77
CA ASN A 496 -25.10 -9.40 16.95
C ASN A 496 -26.01 -8.15 16.82
N GLY A 497 -27.08 -8.22 16.02
CA GLY A 497 -28.02 -7.12 15.80
C GLY A 497 -29.01 -6.94 16.95
N ASN A 498 -28.80 -5.91 17.77
CA ASN A 498 -29.60 -5.58 18.96
C ASN A 498 -30.89 -4.79 18.66
N GLY A 499 -30.95 -4.09 17.53
CA GLY A 499 -32.04 -3.19 17.15
C GLY A 499 -33.09 -3.82 16.22
N TYR A 500 -33.31 -3.19 15.07
CA TYR A 500 -34.20 -3.59 13.98
C TYR A 500 -33.39 -4.01 12.73
N LEU A 501 -33.92 -4.95 11.95
CA LEU A 501 -33.40 -5.26 10.62
C LEU A 501 -33.58 -4.09 9.66
N ALA A 502 -34.70 -3.39 9.77
CA ALA A 502 -34.95 -2.19 8.99
C ALA A 502 -35.96 -1.25 9.66
N GLU A 503 -35.93 0.00 9.20
CA GLU A 503 -36.85 1.06 9.57
C GLU A 503 -37.36 1.74 8.29
N TRP A 504 -38.67 1.92 8.15
CA TRP A 504 -39.21 2.70 7.04
C TRP A 504 -40.49 3.45 7.41
N GLY A 505 -40.80 4.48 6.62
CA GLY A 505 -42.05 5.23 6.70
C GLY A 505 -42.82 5.19 5.39
N ASP A 506 -43.72 6.16 5.22
CA ASP A 506 -44.47 6.34 3.97
C ASP A 506 -43.53 6.41 2.76
N ASN A 507 -43.93 5.73 1.68
CA ASN A 507 -43.17 5.53 0.44
C ASN A 507 -41.73 4.96 0.59
N GLY A 508 -41.36 4.46 1.77
CA GLY A 508 -40.24 3.55 1.96
C GLY A 508 -40.65 2.09 1.71
N TYR A 509 -39.78 1.35 1.03
CA TYR A 509 -40.02 -0.05 0.66
C TYR A 509 -38.75 -0.88 0.89
N VAL A 510 -38.74 -1.75 1.89
CA VAL A 510 -37.59 -2.58 2.25
C VAL A 510 -37.88 -4.08 2.03
N TYR A 511 -36.99 -4.74 1.29
CA TYR A 511 -37.05 -6.16 0.95
C TYR A 511 -35.75 -6.88 1.31
N PHE A 512 -35.82 -8.00 2.02
CA PHE A 512 -34.67 -8.81 2.42
C PHE A 512 -34.78 -10.23 1.81
N SER A 513 -33.70 -10.80 1.26
CA SER A 513 -33.70 -12.16 0.71
C SER A 513 -32.40 -12.92 0.92
N GLY A 514 -32.45 -14.23 1.17
CA GLY A 514 -31.26 -15.08 1.29
C GLY A 514 -30.26 -14.68 2.38
N VAL A 515 -30.65 -13.78 3.29
CA VAL A 515 -29.85 -13.26 4.41
C VAL A 515 -29.83 -14.27 5.56
N THR A 516 -28.65 -14.47 6.15
CA THR A 516 -28.48 -15.29 7.36
C THR A 516 -28.38 -14.39 8.59
N PHE A 517 -29.09 -14.75 9.66
CA PHE A 517 -29.12 -14.02 10.92
C PHE A 517 -28.55 -14.88 12.05
N ASP A 518 -27.59 -14.34 12.79
CA ASP A 518 -27.00 -14.94 13.99
C ASP A 518 -27.09 -13.95 15.16
N ASN A 519 -27.44 -14.38 16.37
CA ASN A 519 -27.63 -13.53 17.55
C ASN A 519 -28.31 -12.15 17.26
N THR A 520 -29.36 -12.15 16.41
CA THR A 520 -29.93 -10.92 15.82
C THR A 520 -31.45 -10.96 15.88
N LYS A 521 -32.07 -9.87 16.32
CA LYS A 521 -33.53 -9.75 16.44
C LYS A 521 -34.17 -9.56 15.06
N GLN A 522 -34.98 -10.53 14.63
CA GLN A 522 -35.74 -10.44 13.37
C GLN A 522 -37.02 -9.64 13.57
N GLN A 523 -36.88 -8.32 13.56
CA GLN A 523 -37.97 -7.35 13.71
C GLN A 523 -37.68 -6.08 12.90
N HIS A 524 -38.70 -5.32 12.53
CA HIS A 524 -38.58 -4.09 11.76
C HIS A 524 -39.58 -3.03 12.23
N ARG A 525 -39.33 -1.76 11.91
CA ARG A 525 -40.15 -0.61 12.32
C ARG A 525 -40.78 0.07 11.10
N TYR A 526 -42.10 0.06 11.00
CA TYR A 526 -42.86 0.75 9.95
C TYR A 526 -43.74 1.84 10.55
N ASN A 527 -43.57 3.10 10.13
CA ASN A 527 -44.30 4.26 10.67
C ASN A 527 -44.39 4.23 12.21
N ASN A 528 -43.21 4.11 12.85
CA ASN A 528 -43.02 3.93 14.30
C ASN A 528 -43.60 2.65 14.94
N THR A 529 -44.40 1.86 14.23
CA THR A 529 -44.94 0.58 14.70
C THR A 529 -43.90 -0.54 14.54
N VAL A 530 -43.68 -1.36 15.57
CA VAL A 530 -42.74 -2.48 15.53
C VAL A 530 -43.45 -3.77 15.12
N THR A 531 -42.93 -4.43 14.08
CA THR A 531 -43.45 -5.67 13.51
C THR A 531 -42.38 -6.76 13.60
N GLN A 532 -42.78 -7.98 13.94
CA GLN A 532 -41.87 -9.13 13.99
C GLN A 532 -41.68 -9.75 12.59
N GLY A 533 -40.51 -10.35 12.35
CA GLY A 533 -40.13 -10.96 11.09
C GLY A 533 -39.28 -10.07 10.17
N VAL A 534 -38.96 -10.62 9.00
CA VAL A 534 -38.05 -10.06 8.00
C VAL A 534 -38.81 -9.15 7.02
N PRO A 535 -38.26 -7.99 6.59
CA PRO A 535 -38.92 -7.10 5.63
C PRO A 535 -39.17 -7.76 4.26
N GLN A 536 -40.39 -7.64 3.72
CA GLN A 536 -40.82 -8.24 2.44
C GLN A 536 -41.64 -7.24 1.58
N ALA A 537 -41.33 -5.95 1.61
CA ALA A 537 -42.04 -4.97 0.77
C ALA A 537 -41.77 -5.19 -0.73
N ALA A 538 -42.69 -4.78 -1.60
CA ALA A 538 -42.47 -4.81 -3.05
C ALA A 538 -41.41 -3.78 -3.45
N THR A 539 -40.34 -4.22 -4.10
CA THR A 539 -39.21 -3.41 -4.56
C THR A 539 -38.91 -3.65 -6.05
N PHE A 540 -37.85 -3.03 -6.58
CA PHE A 540 -37.37 -3.28 -7.94
C PHE A 540 -36.64 -4.63 -8.05
N ASN A 541 -36.41 -5.09 -9.28
CA ASN A 541 -35.47 -6.17 -9.58
C ASN A 541 -34.25 -5.55 -10.29
N PRO A 542 -33.00 -5.78 -9.85
CA PRO A 542 -31.82 -5.26 -10.52
C PRO A 542 -31.70 -5.79 -11.96
N SER A 543 -31.27 -4.94 -12.89
CA SER A 543 -31.15 -5.27 -14.32
C SER A 543 -29.84 -5.98 -14.69
N TYR A 544 -28.94 -6.16 -13.72
CA TYR A 544 -27.63 -6.77 -13.85
C TYR A 544 -27.55 -8.06 -13.02
N SER A 545 -26.62 -8.95 -13.37
CA SER A 545 -26.30 -10.14 -12.56
C SER A 545 -25.25 -9.83 -11.50
N TRP A 546 -25.31 -10.55 -10.37
CA TRP A 546 -24.30 -10.54 -9.31
C TRP A 546 -24.16 -11.96 -8.75
N GLU A 547 -22.98 -12.30 -8.24
CA GLU A 547 -22.73 -13.62 -7.65
C GLU A 547 -23.04 -13.61 -6.15
N LYS A 548 -23.78 -14.60 -5.68
CA LYS A 548 -23.87 -14.89 -4.24
C LYS A 548 -22.51 -15.43 -3.79
N ARG A 549 -21.86 -14.74 -2.84
CA ARG A 549 -20.68 -15.31 -2.16
C ARG A 549 -21.10 -16.42 -1.21
N ASP A 550 -20.22 -17.41 -1.05
CA ASP A 550 -20.42 -18.43 -0.03
C ASP A 550 -20.39 -17.75 1.35
N VAL A 551 -21.40 -18.04 2.16
CA VAL A 551 -21.50 -17.54 3.54
C VAL A 551 -20.37 -18.10 4.42
N ALA A 552 -19.75 -19.21 4.02
CA ALA A 552 -18.51 -19.70 4.64
C ALA A 552 -17.24 -18.96 4.17
N SER A 553 -17.25 -18.30 2.99
CA SER A 553 -16.14 -17.46 2.50
C SER A 553 -16.28 -15.98 2.89
N ILE A 554 -17.45 -15.54 3.39
CA ILE A 554 -17.58 -14.25 4.07
C ILE A 554 -16.61 -14.23 5.28
N PRO A 555 -15.74 -13.21 5.44
CA PRO A 555 -14.73 -13.18 6.50
C PRO A 555 -15.33 -13.27 7.91
N LYS A 556 -15.23 -14.44 8.55
CA LYS A 556 -15.70 -14.65 9.93
C LYS A 556 -14.91 -13.79 10.92
N ASP A 557 -13.64 -13.58 10.61
CA ASP A 557 -12.77 -12.52 11.08
C ASP A 557 -12.18 -11.79 9.86
N LEU A 558 -12.05 -10.47 9.96
CA LEU A 558 -11.46 -9.64 8.91
C LEU A 558 -9.95 -9.88 8.71
N PRO A 559 -9.44 -9.62 7.50
CA PRO A 559 -8.02 -9.28 7.31
C PRO A 559 -7.61 -8.14 8.25
N ASN A 560 -6.56 -8.36 9.04
CA ASN A 560 -6.04 -7.34 9.95
C ASN A 560 -5.13 -6.38 9.17
N LEU A 561 -5.62 -5.21 8.79
CA LEU A 561 -4.86 -4.18 8.07
C LEU A 561 -3.85 -3.49 9.02
N VAL A 562 -2.66 -4.10 9.14
CA VAL A 562 -1.61 -3.66 10.07
C VAL A 562 -0.85 -2.44 9.54
N GLY A 563 -0.79 -1.40 10.37
CA GLY A 563 0.15 -0.29 10.25
C GLY A 563 -0.49 1.07 10.50
N VAL A 564 -1.71 1.26 10.00
CA VAL A 564 -2.37 2.57 9.88
C VAL A 564 -3.89 2.36 9.82
N GLY A 565 -4.63 3.01 10.72
CA GLY A 565 -6.10 3.13 10.67
C GLY A 565 -6.97 1.88 10.93
N GLY A 566 -6.50 0.67 10.61
CA GLY A 566 -7.32 -0.56 10.59
C GLY A 566 -7.96 -0.96 11.94
N ARG A 567 -8.95 -1.87 11.88
CA ARG A 567 -9.85 -2.48 12.91
C ARG A 567 -9.60 -2.22 14.41
N TYR A 568 -8.36 -2.15 14.88
CA TYR A 568 -7.99 -2.01 16.31
C TYR A 568 -7.06 -0.82 16.64
N GLY A 569 -6.86 0.12 15.73
CA GLY A 569 -6.09 1.34 16.01
C GLY A 569 -6.75 2.26 17.05
N SER A 570 -5.94 2.85 17.94
CA SER A 570 -6.34 3.94 18.83
C SER A 570 -6.24 5.30 18.12
N MET A 571 -7.11 6.26 18.45
CA MET A 571 -7.09 7.56 17.78
C MET A 571 -5.76 8.32 18.01
N PRO A 572 -5.11 8.88 16.96
CA PRO A 572 -3.83 9.56 17.12
C PRO A 572 -4.02 10.98 17.65
N SER A 573 -3.18 11.40 18.61
CA SER A 573 -3.34 12.65 19.37
C SER A 573 -3.51 13.93 18.53
N TYR A 574 -4.35 14.84 19.02
CA TYR A 574 -4.66 16.13 18.41
C TYR A 574 -3.50 17.14 18.38
N ASN A 575 -2.45 16.92 19.18
CA ASN A 575 -1.27 17.79 19.24
C ASN A 575 -0.10 17.33 18.35
N GLN A 576 -0.32 16.36 17.44
CA GLN A 576 0.70 15.90 16.50
C GLN A 576 0.99 16.97 15.43
N THR A 577 2.27 17.17 15.11
CA THR A 577 2.74 18.12 14.10
C THR A 577 2.19 17.79 12.71
N PHE A 578 1.67 18.79 12.01
CA PHE A 578 1.10 18.67 10.67
C PHE A 578 2.09 18.20 9.60
N GLY A 579 1.56 17.53 8.58
CA GLY A 579 2.27 17.34 7.31
C GLY A 579 3.29 16.20 7.29
N VAL A 580 3.29 15.30 8.28
CA VAL A 580 4.05 14.03 8.24
C VAL A 580 3.45 13.06 7.22
N SER A 581 3.71 13.36 5.94
CA SER A 581 3.72 12.37 4.86
C SER A 581 4.94 11.46 5.07
N ASN A 582 4.82 10.49 5.98
CA ASN A 582 5.89 9.53 6.27
C ASN A 582 6.29 8.79 4.99
N LYS A 583 7.56 8.87 4.62
CA LYS A 583 8.11 8.20 3.43
C LYS A 583 8.79 6.91 3.84
N ALA A 584 8.57 5.85 3.06
CA ALA A 584 9.28 4.61 3.26
C ALA A 584 10.80 4.85 3.18
N ALA A 585 11.54 4.34 4.15
CA ALA A 585 13.00 4.43 4.15
C ALA A 585 13.61 3.83 2.87
N THR A 586 14.70 4.41 2.39
CA THR A 586 15.46 3.87 1.25
C THR A 586 16.39 2.74 1.67
N VAL A 587 16.59 1.75 0.80
CA VAL A 587 17.57 0.67 1.00
C VAL A 587 18.21 0.22 -0.32
N SER A 588 19.50 -0.12 -0.25
CA SER A 588 20.23 -0.79 -1.33
C SER A 588 21.14 -1.88 -0.77
N MET A 589 21.19 -3.04 -1.42
CA MET A 589 22.20 -4.06 -1.14
C MET A 589 23.61 -3.49 -1.39
N THR A 590 24.57 -3.87 -0.53
CA THR A 590 25.99 -3.47 -0.63
C THR A 590 26.94 -4.66 -0.69
N ALA A 591 26.52 -5.84 -0.23
CA ALA A 591 27.18 -7.12 -0.48
C ALA A 591 26.14 -8.26 -0.43
N PRO A 592 26.29 -9.34 -1.21
CA PRO A 592 27.22 -9.51 -2.33
C PRO A 592 26.99 -8.47 -3.44
N THR A 593 27.94 -8.38 -4.37
CA THR A 593 27.76 -7.67 -5.65
C THR A 593 27.14 -8.60 -6.70
N ALA A 594 26.54 -8.02 -7.75
CA ALA A 594 25.95 -8.81 -8.83
C ALA A 594 27.02 -9.69 -9.52
N GLY A 595 26.75 -10.98 -9.63
CA GLY A 595 27.69 -11.97 -10.19
C GLY A 595 28.83 -12.38 -9.25
N ALA A 596 28.77 -12.03 -7.95
CA ALA A 596 29.73 -12.56 -6.96
C ALA A 596 29.65 -14.09 -6.87
N LYS A 597 30.79 -14.72 -6.60
CA LYS A 597 30.97 -16.18 -6.53
C LYS A 597 31.52 -16.57 -5.17
N PHE A 598 30.98 -17.65 -4.58
CA PHE A 598 31.38 -18.24 -3.31
C PHE A 598 31.50 -19.76 -3.45
N ASP A 599 32.27 -20.43 -2.59
CA ASP A 599 32.36 -21.89 -2.58
C ASP A 599 31.22 -22.52 -1.76
N ALA A 600 30.75 -23.71 -2.14
CA ALA A 600 29.71 -24.44 -1.43
C ALA A 600 30.07 -24.69 0.04
N GLY A 601 29.18 -24.27 0.95
CA GLY A 601 29.39 -24.31 2.40
C GLY A 601 30.11 -23.10 3.00
N ALA A 602 30.63 -22.16 2.19
CA ALA A 602 31.16 -20.90 2.69
C ALA A 602 30.04 -20.00 3.28
N SER A 603 30.42 -19.08 4.16
CA SER A 603 29.53 -18.02 4.64
C SER A 603 29.42 -16.88 3.62
N VAL A 604 28.19 -16.48 3.30
CA VAL A 604 27.86 -15.32 2.48
C VAL A 604 27.32 -14.22 3.38
N THR A 605 28.06 -13.11 3.51
CA THR A 605 27.59 -11.93 4.24
C THR A 605 26.71 -11.06 3.34
N LEU A 606 25.41 -11.02 3.63
CA LEU A 606 24.50 -10.04 3.08
C LEU A 606 24.67 -8.72 3.85
N THR A 607 24.82 -7.61 3.15
CA THR A 607 24.87 -6.26 3.75
C THR A 607 24.04 -5.28 2.96
N ALA A 608 23.51 -4.26 3.62
CA ALA A 608 22.75 -3.19 2.98
C ALA A 608 23.03 -1.81 3.60
N SER A 609 22.94 -0.78 2.76
CA SER A 609 22.80 0.60 3.17
C SER A 609 21.32 0.93 3.27
N ALA A 610 20.84 1.36 4.43
CA ALA A 610 19.45 1.79 4.62
C ALA A 610 19.39 3.15 5.31
N LYS A 611 18.52 4.03 4.82
CA LYS A 611 18.34 5.40 5.31
C LYS A 611 16.90 5.89 5.17
N ASP A 612 16.39 6.42 6.27
CA ASP A 612 15.16 7.22 6.33
C ASP A 612 15.48 8.73 6.12
N SER A 613 14.54 9.49 5.56
CA SER A 613 14.65 10.95 5.37
C SER A 613 13.87 11.80 6.38
N ASP A 614 12.89 11.23 7.07
CA ASP A 614 11.93 11.93 7.93
C ASP A 614 11.70 11.24 9.28
N GLY A 615 12.15 10.00 9.44
CA GLY A 615 12.20 9.25 10.68
C GLY A 615 13.53 8.51 10.90
N SER A 616 13.44 7.20 11.12
CA SER A 616 14.53 6.29 11.46
C SER A 616 14.22 4.87 11.00
N VAL A 617 15.26 4.15 10.57
CA VAL A 617 15.17 2.72 10.22
C VAL A 617 14.95 1.90 11.48
N LYS A 618 13.90 1.06 11.46
CA LYS A 618 13.51 0.14 12.53
C LYS A 618 14.16 -1.24 12.37
N SER A 619 14.25 -1.71 11.13
CA SER A 619 14.93 -2.95 10.77
C SER A 619 15.27 -2.98 9.28
N VAL A 620 16.28 -3.78 8.93
CA VAL A 620 16.51 -4.27 7.56
C VAL A 620 16.45 -5.79 7.62
N ASP A 621 15.40 -6.35 7.04
CA ASP A 621 15.24 -7.79 6.84
C ASP A 621 16.01 -8.22 5.58
N PHE A 622 16.65 -9.39 5.60
CA PHE A 622 17.38 -9.93 4.46
C PHE A 622 16.74 -11.22 3.98
N TYR A 623 16.61 -11.35 2.66
CA TYR A 623 15.97 -12.49 2.00
C TYR A 623 16.88 -13.08 0.93
N ILE A 624 16.74 -14.38 0.72
CA ILE A 624 17.24 -15.09 -0.45
C ILE A 624 16.04 -15.77 -1.11
N GLY A 625 15.79 -15.47 -2.38
CA GLY A 625 14.51 -15.84 -3.02
C GLY A 625 13.34 -15.14 -2.33
N ASN A 626 12.42 -15.93 -1.76
CA ASN A 626 11.28 -15.41 -0.98
C ASN A 626 11.47 -15.58 0.55
N ASP A 627 12.61 -16.12 0.99
CA ASP A 627 12.79 -16.64 2.34
C ASP A 627 13.68 -15.74 3.19
N LYS A 628 13.20 -15.40 4.39
CA LYS A 628 13.89 -14.49 5.32
C LYS A 628 15.07 -15.20 5.98
N VAL A 629 16.27 -14.90 5.52
CA VAL A 629 17.53 -15.45 6.07
C VAL A 629 18.05 -14.68 7.28
N GLY A 630 17.56 -13.46 7.53
CA GLY A 630 17.84 -12.75 8.78
C GLY A 630 17.26 -11.35 8.87
N ALA A 631 17.69 -10.59 9.88
CA ALA A 631 17.37 -9.17 10.05
C ALA A 631 18.44 -8.46 10.90
N ALA A 632 18.65 -7.17 10.61
CA ALA A 632 19.50 -6.27 11.41
C ALA A 632 18.70 -5.03 11.82
N THR A 633 18.77 -4.64 13.10
CA THR A 633 18.04 -3.48 13.67
C THR A 633 18.93 -2.25 13.88
N ALA A 634 20.20 -2.32 13.51
CA ALA A 634 21.17 -1.22 13.62
C ALA A 634 22.18 -1.28 12.47
N SER A 635 22.77 -0.13 12.14
CA SER A 635 23.84 -0.01 11.15
C SER A 635 25.20 -0.40 11.77
N PRO A 636 26.08 -1.15 11.06
CA PRO A 636 25.93 -1.65 9.70
C PRO A 636 24.91 -2.79 9.61
N TYR A 637 23.96 -2.69 8.68
CA TYR A 637 22.94 -3.72 8.48
C TYR A 637 23.57 -4.91 7.75
N ALA A 638 23.77 -6.00 8.46
CA ALA A 638 24.44 -7.20 7.96
C ALA A 638 23.81 -8.49 8.53
N VAL A 639 23.80 -9.53 7.71
CA VAL A 639 23.40 -10.90 8.08
C VAL A 639 24.40 -11.87 7.43
N GLU A 640 24.89 -12.84 8.19
CA GLU A 640 25.71 -13.93 7.66
C GLU A 640 24.84 -15.16 7.37
N VAL A 641 24.96 -15.72 6.16
CA VAL A 641 24.23 -16.91 5.72
C VAL A 641 25.23 -17.99 5.36
N SER A 642 25.26 -19.10 6.10
CA SER A 642 26.20 -20.20 5.90
C SER A 642 25.49 -21.47 5.41
N GLY A 643 26.25 -22.41 4.86
CA GLY A 643 25.73 -23.71 4.44
C GLY A 643 24.86 -23.68 3.17
N LEU A 644 24.90 -22.61 2.38
CA LEU A 644 24.26 -22.57 1.05
C LEU A 644 24.87 -23.67 0.15
N PRO A 645 24.06 -24.58 -0.43
CA PRO A 645 24.55 -25.53 -1.43
C PRO A 645 24.85 -24.87 -2.78
N ALA A 646 25.42 -25.62 -3.71
CA ALA A 646 25.78 -25.11 -5.03
C ALA A 646 24.55 -24.73 -5.88
N GLY A 647 24.52 -23.50 -6.39
CA GLY A 647 23.42 -22.94 -7.18
C GLY A 647 23.48 -21.42 -7.30
N THR A 648 22.53 -20.85 -8.03
CA THR A 648 22.42 -19.40 -8.21
C THR A 648 21.33 -18.82 -7.33
N TYR A 649 21.65 -17.75 -6.63
CA TYR A 649 20.82 -17.09 -5.63
C TYR A 649 20.49 -15.66 -6.02
N SER A 650 19.43 -15.13 -5.42
CA SER A 650 19.02 -13.73 -5.54
C SER A 650 18.73 -13.19 -4.15
N ALA A 651 19.59 -12.29 -3.66
CA ALA A 651 19.42 -11.62 -2.38
C ALA A 651 18.69 -10.28 -2.53
N VAL A 652 17.91 -9.91 -1.53
CA VAL A 652 17.26 -8.60 -1.42
C VAL A 652 17.17 -8.17 0.04
N ALA A 653 17.32 -6.87 0.29
CA ALA A 653 17.15 -6.27 1.62
C ALA A 653 15.84 -5.49 1.67
N VAL A 654 15.08 -5.64 2.76
CA VAL A 654 13.78 -4.99 2.98
C VAL A 654 13.88 -4.14 4.24
N VAL A 655 13.97 -2.82 4.06
CA VAL A 655 13.94 -1.89 5.19
C VAL A 655 12.51 -1.71 5.67
N THR A 656 12.35 -1.61 6.99
CA THR A 656 11.14 -1.12 7.66
C THR A 656 11.50 0.16 8.42
N ASP A 657 10.69 1.20 8.31
CA ASP A 657 10.86 2.45 9.09
C ASP A 657 10.19 2.39 10.47
N ASN A 658 10.33 3.44 11.28
CA ASN A 658 9.68 3.53 12.59
C ASN A 658 8.15 3.57 12.55
N SER A 659 7.56 3.89 11.40
CA SER A 659 6.11 3.99 11.19
C SER A 659 5.51 2.71 10.59
N GLY A 660 6.36 1.77 10.14
CA GLY A 660 5.97 0.47 9.62
C GLY A 660 5.85 0.38 8.09
N LEU A 661 6.22 1.43 7.33
CA LEU A 661 6.33 1.29 5.88
C LEU A 661 7.56 0.47 5.51
N THR A 662 7.50 -0.19 4.35
CA THR A 662 8.56 -1.08 3.87
C THR A 662 9.00 -0.74 2.45
N GLN A 663 10.28 -0.97 2.18
CA GLN A 663 10.87 -0.85 0.86
C GLN A 663 11.88 -1.99 0.70
N MET A 664 11.76 -2.79 -0.36
CA MET A 664 12.82 -3.70 -0.79
C MET A 664 13.83 -2.96 -1.69
N SER A 665 15.08 -3.39 -1.67
CA SER A 665 16.12 -2.96 -2.60
C SER A 665 15.88 -3.52 -4.02
N GLU A 666 16.73 -3.15 -4.96
CA GLU A 666 16.98 -4.01 -6.13
C GLU A 666 17.47 -5.39 -5.69
N PHE A 667 17.18 -6.42 -6.49
CA PHE A 667 17.67 -7.77 -6.28
C PHE A 667 19.13 -7.88 -6.75
N VAL A 668 19.99 -8.55 -5.96
CA VAL A 668 21.37 -8.84 -6.35
C VAL A 668 21.56 -10.34 -6.49
N THR A 669 21.97 -10.78 -7.67
CA THR A 669 22.27 -12.18 -7.97
C THR A 669 23.70 -12.54 -7.61
N PHE A 670 23.89 -13.73 -7.03
CA PHE A 670 25.21 -14.30 -6.74
C PHE A 670 25.18 -15.82 -6.91
N GLU A 671 26.34 -16.44 -7.00
CA GLU A 671 26.50 -17.87 -7.29
C GLU A 671 27.28 -18.54 -6.16
N VAL A 672 26.85 -19.74 -5.78
CA VAL A 672 27.62 -20.65 -4.95
C VAL A 672 28.06 -21.82 -5.82
N ILE A 673 29.37 -22.00 -5.94
CA ILE A 673 30.00 -22.97 -6.84
C ILE A 673 30.18 -24.29 -6.08
N GLY A 674 29.78 -25.40 -6.70
CA GLY A 674 30.04 -26.73 -6.15
C GLY A 674 31.53 -27.05 -6.17
N ALA A 675 32.01 -27.74 -5.13
CA ALA A 675 33.40 -28.17 -5.07
C ALA A 675 33.79 -28.89 -6.36
N ALA A 676 34.82 -28.39 -7.05
CA ALA A 676 35.30 -28.99 -8.29
C ALA A 676 35.75 -30.43 -8.00
N VAL A 677 35.11 -31.41 -8.65
CA VAL A 677 35.51 -32.81 -8.55
C VAL A 677 36.83 -32.98 -9.32
N VAL A 678 37.94 -32.72 -8.63
CA VAL A 678 39.27 -33.07 -9.13
C VAL A 678 39.30 -34.59 -9.24
N PRO A 679 39.46 -35.17 -10.45
CA PRO A 679 39.61 -36.61 -10.57
C PRO A 679 40.90 -37.02 -9.87
N GLU A 680 40.81 -37.92 -8.88
CA GLU A 680 41.99 -38.40 -8.16
C GLU A 680 42.98 -39.04 -9.15
N SER A 681 44.16 -38.43 -9.25
CA SER A 681 45.25 -38.97 -10.06
C SER A 681 45.74 -40.27 -9.43
N SER A 682 45.56 -41.39 -10.13
CA SER A 682 46.01 -42.71 -9.68
C SER A 682 47.52 -42.73 -9.45
N SER A 683 47.94 -42.70 -8.19
CA SER A 683 49.35 -42.86 -7.82
C SER A 683 49.76 -44.33 -7.94
N SER A 684 50.61 -44.63 -8.92
CA SER A 684 51.25 -45.93 -9.05
C SER A 684 52.17 -46.20 -7.86
N VAL A 685 52.03 -47.37 -7.23
CA VAL A 685 52.95 -47.83 -6.17
C VAL A 685 54.26 -48.28 -6.81
N GLU A 686 55.37 -47.71 -6.35
CA GLU A 686 56.73 -48.24 -6.55
C GLU A 686 57.45 -48.22 -5.19
N GLU A 687 58.34 -49.19 -4.95
CA GLU A 687 58.65 -49.67 -3.59
C GLU A 687 60.15 -49.60 -3.24
N THR A 688 60.45 -49.52 -1.93
CA THR A 688 61.77 -49.70 -1.28
C THR A 688 62.78 -48.54 -1.38
N PRO A 689 63.81 -48.47 -0.50
CA PRO A 689 63.85 -48.79 0.94
C PRO A 689 64.42 -47.63 1.80
N ALA A 690 64.52 -47.81 3.13
CA ALA A 690 64.76 -46.73 4.10
C ALA A 690 66.17 -46.66 4.76
N SER A 691 66.63 -45.43 5.04
CA SER A 691 67.60 -45.04 6.09
C SER A 691 67.70 -43.49 6.14
N SER A 692 68.10 -42.77 7.20
CA SER A 692 68.14 -43.01 8.65
C SER A 692 68.62 -41.71 9.36
N ALA A 693 68.09 -41.37 10.56
CA ALA A 693 68.57 -40.26 11.44
C ALA A 693 68.43 -38.82 10.86
N SER A 694 68.44 -37.70 11.63
CA SER A 694 68.39 -37.44 13.09
C SER A 694 67.93 -36.00 13.38
N ALA A 695 67.29 -35.77 14.54
CA ALA A 695 67.16 -34.46 15.22
C ALA A 695 68.41 -34.21 16.14
N PRO A 696 68.63 -33.07 16.86
CA PRO A 696 67.67 -32.01 17.27
C PRO A 696 68.23 -30.55 17.37
N SER A 697 67.48 -29.65 18.04
CA SER A 697 67.93 -28.40 18.74
C SER A 697 68.49 -27.21 17.91
N SER A 698 68.47 -25.93 18.34
CA SER A 698 67.74 -25.22 19.43
C SER A 698 67.85 -23.68 19.30
N SER A 699 67.01 -22.95 20.07
CA SER A 699 67.30 -21.68 20.79
C SER A 699 67.79 -20.39 20.08
N SER A 700 66.90 -19.38 20.08
CA SER A 700 67.07 -18.07 20.77
C SER A 700 67.96 -16.91 20.23
N ALA A 701 67.29 -15.74 20.12
CA ALA A 701 67.65 -14.41 20.66
C ALA A 701 68.48 -13.33 19.89
N VAL A 702 67.78 -12.21 19.59
CA VAL A 702 68.07 -10.78 19.94
C VAL A 702 69.43 -10.13 19.57
N ILE A 703 69.37 -8.99 18.87
CA ILE A 703 70.03 -7.69 19.21
C ILE A 703 69.45 -6.54 18.33
N ALA A 704 69.63 -5.26 18.70
CA ALA A 704 68.96 -4.10 18.10
C ALA A 704 69.82 -2.82 18.04
N SER A 705 69.42 -1.84 17.19
CA SER A 705 69.92 -0.44 17.11
C SER A 705 69.00 0.39 16.19
N SER A 706 68.86 1.72 16.28
CA SER A 706 69.19 2.74 17.31
C SER A 706 68.57 4.12 16.96
N SER A 707 68.37 5.01 17.97
CA SER A 707 68.37 6.51 17.92
C SER A 707 67.47 7.28 16.91
N SER A 708 66.90 8.47 17.18
CA SER A 708 66.65 9.35 18.37
C SER A 708 65.65 10.47 17.90
N GLU A 709 65.35 11.64 18.49
CA GLU A 709 65.80 12.45 19.66
C GLU A 709 64.71 13.51 20.02
N ASN A 710 64.82 14.27 21.13
CA ASN A 710 63.88 15.35 21.53
C ASN A 710 64.46 16.30 22.62
N PRO A 711 64.22 17.63 22.58
CA PRO A 711 63.66 18.36 23.75
C PRO A 711 62.69 19.54 23.37
N ALA A 712 61.60 19.84 24.12
CA ALA A 712 61.43 20.77 25.28
C ALA A 712 61.64 22.29 24.97
N VAL A 713 61.06 23.31 25.66
CA VAL A 713 60.51 23.50 27.04
C VAL A 713 59.38 24.58 27.05
N ASP A 714 58.49 24.58 28.06
CA ASP A 714 57.39 25.55 28.41
C ASP A 714 57.91 26.78 29.26
N PRO A 715 57.13 27.59 30.08
CA PRO A 715 55.67 27.75 30.37
C PRO A 715 55.13 29.23 30.62
N VAL A 716 53.86 29.38 31.11
CA VAL A 716 53.33 30.46 32.04
C VAL A 716 53.12 31.92 31.47
N GLU A 717 52.31 32.91 31.96
CA GLU A 717 51.56 33.22 33.22
C GLU A 717 50.12 33.88 33.00
N GLU A 718 49.67 34.85 33.84
CA GLU A 718 48.33 35.52 33.91
C GLU A 718 48.22 36.85 33.07
N SER A 719 47.06 37.48 32.75
CA SER A 719 45.96 37.94 33.63
C SER A 719 44.78 38.68 32.90
N SER A 720 43.61 38.78 33.58
CA SER A 720 42.47 39.75 33.41
C SER A 720 41.40 39.60 32.29
N SER A 721 40.14 39.88 32.70
CA SER A 721 38.87 40.29 31.99
C SER A 721 38.74 40.29 30.44
N SER A 722 37.58 40.00 29.81
CA SER A 722 36.23 39.60 30.30
C SER A 722 35.31 39.18 29.12
N PHE A 723 34.27 38.36 29.38
CA PHE A 723 33.05 38.12 28.57
C PHE A 723 33.12 38.29 27.04
N GLU A 724 33.23 37.17 26.30
CA GLU A 724 32.26 36.81 25.25
C GLU A 724 32.34 35.31 24.89
N ALA A 725 31.36 34.78 24.15
CA ALA A 725 31.11 33.33 24.06
C ALA A 725 31.99 32.61 23.03
N VAL A 726 32.76 31.61 23.49
CA VAL A 726 33.58 30.75 22.61
C VAL A 726 32.82 29.48 22.21
N ILE A 727 32.52 29.34 20.91
CA ILE A 727 32.38 28.03 20.26
C ILE A 727 33.57 27.87 19.31
N ALA A 728 34.43 26.90 19.61
CA ALA A 728 35.72 26.77 18.93
C ALA A 728 35.59 26.21 17.51
N ILE A 729 36.00 27.00 16.51
CA ILE A 729 36.19 26.54 15.13
C ILE A 729 37.39 25.59 15.10
N ARG A 730 37.17 24.29 14.89
CA ARG A 730 38.27 23.36 14.57
C ARG A 730 38.85 23.71 13.19
N SER A 731 40.13 24.05 13.16
CA SER A 731 40.82 24.50 11.95
C SER A 731 41.15 23.34 11.00
N VAL A 732 40.48 23.31 9.85
CA VAL A 732 40.82 22.40 8.75
C VAL A 732 42.11 22.89 8.08
N LYS A 733 43.23 22.19 8.32
CA LYS A 733 44.51 22.47 7.65
C LYS A 733 44.42 22.14 6.15
N LYS A 734 45.12 22.95 5.34
CA LYS A 734 45.12 22.98 3.86
C LYS A 734 43.75 23.27 3.23
N LEU A 735 43.46 24.57 3.06
CA LEU A 735 42.55 25.05 2.03
C LEU A 735 43.18 24.82 0.65
N ALA A 736 42.46 24.19 -0.28
CA ALA A 736 42.84 24.14 -1.69
C ALA A 736 42.55 25.47 -2.40
N THR A 737 43.29 25.77 -3.47
CA THR A 737 43.10 26.98 -4.30
C THR A 737 42.06 26.74 -5.40
N GLU A 738 41.43 27.81 -5.88
CA GLU A 738 40.30 27.74 -6.84
C GLU A 738 40.73 27.35 -8.27
N THR A 739 42.04 27.20 -8.51
CA THR A 739 42.68 26.89 -9.80
C THR A 739 42.52 25.44 -10.28
N GLU A 740 41.89 24.56 -9.50
CA GLU A 740 41.78 23.12 -9.79
C GLU A 740 40.33 22.60 -9.99
N ALA A 741 39.34 23.50 -9.99
CA ALA A 741 37.93 23.13 -10.06
C ALA A 741 37.41 23.16 -11.52
N GLY A 742 36.83 22.04 -11.97
CA GLY A 742 36.21 21.92 -13.30
C GLY A 742 34.68 22.13 -13.29
N PHE A 743 34.04 22.06 -12.12
CA PHE A 743 32.61 22.38 -11.98
C PHE A 743 32.29 22.90 -10.58
N TYR A 744 31.44 23.92 -10.51
CA TYR A 744 30.96 24.56 -9.29
C TYR A 744 29.46 24.30 -9.10
N ARG A 745 29.03 24.07 -7.86
CA ARG A 745 27.63 24.22 -7.44
C ARG A 745 27.58 25.05 -6.17
N ILE A 746 26.57 25.91 -6.04
CA ILE A 746 26.36 26.75 -4.86
C ILE A 746 24.95 26.49 -4.36
N PHE A 747 24.81 26.27 -3.06
CA PHE A 747 23.56 26.04 -2.36
C PHE A 747 23.41 27.02 -1.18
N ASP A 748 22.19 27.25 -0.71
CA ASP A 748 22.00 27.80 0.63
C ASP A 748 22.13 26.71 1.71
N MET A 749 22.01 27.11 2.98
CA MET A 749 22.04 26.20 4.13
C MET A 749 20.83 25.24 4.20
N GLN A 750 19.83 25.41 3.33
CA GLN A 750 18.68 24.51 3.16
C GLN A 750 18.88 23.54 1.98
N GLY A 751 20.05 23.56 1.33
CA GLY A 751 20.38 22.68 0.21
C GLY A 751 19.71 23.06 -1.11
N ARG A 752 19.09 24.25 -1.21
CA ARG A 752 18.46 24.71 -2.46
C ARG A 752 19.55 25.20 -3.42
N PRO A 753 19.58 24.77 -4.70
CA PRO A 753 20.59 25.19 -5.65
C PRO A 753 20.42 26.67 -6.01
N LEU A 754 21.47 27.46 -5.84
CA LEU A 754 21.56 28.88 -6.18
C LEU A 754 22.38 29.14 -7.44
N PHE A 755 23.33 28.25 -7.76
CA PHE A 755 24.15 28.31 -8.97
C PHE A 755 24.72 26.93 -9.33
N SER A 756 24.93 26.67 -10.62
CA SER A 756 25.75 25.56 -11.11
C SER A 756 26.41 25.93 -12.43
N GLY A 757 27.68 25.57 -12.62
CA GLY A 757 28.41 25.81 -13.87
C GLY A 757 29.91 25.54 -13.76
N GLU A 758 30.59 25.45 -14.91
CA GLU A 758 32.03 25.15 -15.00
C GLU A 758 32.90 26.29 -14.44
N VAL A 759 32.41 27.53 -14.51
CA VAL A 759 33.10 28.74 -14.02
C VAL A 759 32.40 29.29 -12.78
N LYS A 760 33.18 29.66 -11.76
CA LYS A 760 32.70 30.33 -10.55
C LYS A 760 32.01 31.66 -10.88
N PRO A 761 30.84 31.99 -10.30
CA PRO A 761 30.17 33.25 -10.59
C PRO A 761 30.96 34.44 -10.02
N SER A 762 31.04 35.53 -10.78
CA SER A 762 31.83 36.72 -10.46
C SER A 762 31.29 37.54 -9.28
N LYS A 763 30.05 37.26 -8.86
CA LYS A 763 29.45 37.68 -7.58
C LYS A 763 28.74 36.47 -6.97
N MET A 764 28.86 36.28 -5.66
CA MET A 764 28.12 35.23 -4.96
C MET A 764 26.62 35.57 -4.89
N PRO A 765 25.72 34.57 -4.88
CA PRO A 765 24.31 34.78 -4.54
C PRO A 765 24.15 35.43 -3.17
N ALA A 766 23.16 36.31 -3.02
CA ALA A 766 22.92 37.07 -1.80
C ALA A 766 22.23 36.23 -0.70
N ALA A 767 22.97 35.34 -0.05
CA ALA A 767 22.49 34.48 1.03
C ALA A 767 23.54 34.36 2.15
N ARG A 768 23.15 34.68 3.39
CA ARG A 768 24.06 34.88 4.56
C ARG A 768 25.17 33.84 4.71
N VAL A 769 24.88 32.57 4.43
CA VAL A 769 25.88 31.49 4.31
C VAL A 769 25.48 30.62 3.11
N VAL A 770 26.46 30.28 2.28
CA VAL A 770 26.32 29.37 1.14
C VAL A 770 27.27 28.19 1.26
N VAL A 771 26.87 27.06 0.69
CA VAL A 771 27.72 25.87 0.51
C VAL A 771 28.20 25.87 -0.93
N VAL A 772 29.52 25.92 -1.14
CA VAL A 772 30.13 25.76 -2.46
C VAL A 772 30.68 24.34 -2.58
N GLU A 773 30.14 23.56 -3.51
CA GLU A 773 30.76 22.34 -4.03
C GLU A 773 31.67 22.68 -5.20
N MET A 774 32.85 22.06 -5.24
CA MET A 774 33.74 22.04 -6.40
C MET A 774 34.11 20.60 -6.72
N THR A 775 34.02 20.23 -7.99
CA THR A 775 34.51 18.95 -8.50
C THR A 775 35.88 19.15 -9.15
N LYS A 776 36.88 18.38 -8.72
CA LYS A 776 38.18 18.29 -9.41
C LYS A 776 38.08 17.37 -10.62
N ASN A 777 38.92 17.61 -11.63
CA ASN A 777 39.19 16.60 -12.66
C ASN A 777 39.70 15.32 -11.98
N GLY A 778 39.01 14.19 -12.20
CA GLY A 778 39.17 12.97 -11.42
C GLY A 778 38.00 12.64 -10.47
N GLY A 779 36.96 13.48 -10.40
CA GLY A 779 35.68 13.15 -9.76
C GLY A 779 35.57 13.43 -8.25
N SER A 780 36.66 13.83 -7.60
CA SER A 780 36.65 14.20 -6.18
C SER A 780 35.84 15.48 -5.93
N VAL A 781 34.77 15.37 -5.14
CA VAL A 781 33.92 16.51 -4.74
C VAL A 781 34.39 17.08 -3.40
N LEU A 782 34.63 18.40 -3.36
CA LEU A 782 35.02 19.14 -2.16
C LEU A 782 33.92 20.15 -1.80
N ARG A 783 33.51 20.17 -0.52
CA ARG A 783 32.54 21.13 0.03
C ARG A 783 33.23 22.21 0.86
N ARG A 784 32.82 23.47 0.68
CA ARG A 784 33.29 24.61 1.46
C ARG A 784 32.11 25.51 1.84
N TYR A 785 31.93 25.74 3.14
CA TYR A 785 30.99 26.73 3.65
C TYR A 785 31.61 28.12 3.53
N ILE A 786 30.86 29.08 2.99
CA ILE A 786 31.29 30.47 2.82
C ILE A 786 30.18 31.38 3.36
N GLN A 787 30.53 32.16 4.39
CA GLN A 787 29.70 33.25 4.88
C GLN A 787 29.94 34.47 4.00
N THR A 788 28.94 34.91 3.25
CA THR A 788 29.02 36.16 2.46
C THR A 788 28.71 37.33 3.38
N ARG A 789 29.50 38.41 3.28
CA ARG A 789 29.14 39.72 3.87
C ARG A 789 28.15 40.45 2.97
#